data_AF-A0A958I4V4-F1
#
_entry.id   AF-A0A958I4V4-F1
#
_cell.length_a   1.000
_cell.length_b   1.000
_cell.length_c   1.000
_cell.angle_alpha   90.00
_cell.angle_beta   90.00
_cell.angle_gamma   90.00
#
_symmetry.space_group_name_H-M   'P 1'
#
loop_
_entity.id
_entity.type
_entity.pdbx_description
1 polymer ?
#
loop_
_entity_poly.entity_id
_entity_poly.type
_entity_poly.pdbx_seq_one_letter_code
_entity_poly.pdbx_strand_id
1 'polypeptide(L)'
;MRISKIIITLAAIFSLQATAQVTGLSGWDIYLDPGHSRTENMGIYNYSEAEKNLRVSLHTLELLLTTTDIDTVWSSRYNDNVQVSLSQRTDEANSLGAAWYHSIHSNAGSATANNTLLLWGQYQNGLEKVPNGGKDMSRDMIPLLTAAMRIPTIGDYGDCSFYGCTFTGPYLHVNRTTFMPSELSEAGFHTSPTQNTRNMNAEWKRMEAYAFYWSILKYHNLNRPTTGIAAGYIYDIERGIPLNGATIVIDGQSYTTDTYQSLFFKYTSDPDLLHNGFYFFENVTPGPHQMIVSAEGFEPDTLTVTVSDTFITFTDVNLIDARPPLVLETIPAQNATEISVFDNISIQFSRRMSAGSVQNALTFEPPLTYTTQWQNSNRKLVLNPSDMLQGVQYTMTIDSTARDIFNHELDGNGDGIGGDAFTLTFTTEEEDLLPPQVNGAFPPQNAVDVILQPIINLEFDEIIDPASIQSTSVGLKNSVTGDPVPGTMLDFQVSDRTVFSFFPNDALEPLTQYSATVQPGLKDLFGNEIDTEQQFSFTTGNVGYQVITIDPFQADILTNWWDPQQSGTTTGILTNETSRGNNSIYFNLLSGSNRSMRLSYGWDVGAGNWLIREYLGGGTPRGILFDDTYILQVYIFGDGSGTKFRFAIDDNAPNGSATDHEVTEWMPIDWIGWRLVSWDLANDPIGTWLGNGVLNGDLRFDSFQISYDNSTGSAVTGAIYFDDLRLVKPVVVGIDDGGVAQNIPTEHELLQNYPNPFNPTTEIRYAVANSNSPVKLTIYDMLGREVRTLVNTNQTPGNYTAMWDGRSQNGNPVASGTYLYTLSIGDFQQTRKMLLLK
;
A
#
# COMPACT_ATOMS: atom_id res chain seq x y z
N MET A 1 -28.10 14.04 47.07
CA MET A 1 -28.84 15.24 46.60
C MET A 1 -30.14 14.72 46.01
N ARG A 2 -31.30 15.12 46.53
CA ARG A 2 -32.62 14.51 46.21
C ARG A 2 -32.93 14.68 44.71
N ILE A 3 -32.98 13.58 43.95
CA ILE A 3 -33.42 13.57 42.56
C ILE A 3 -34.93 13.80 42.56
N SER A 4 -35.35 14.93 42.02
CA SER A 4 -36.76 15.27 41.86
C SER A 4 -37.31 14.50 40.66
N LYS A 5 -38.47 13.85 40.83
CA LYS A 5 -39.27 13.29 39.73
C LYS A 5 -39.41 14.34 38.63
N ILE A 6 -38.78 14.13 37.48
CA ILE A 6 -39.07 14.92 36.29
C ILE A 6 -40.31 14.28 35.66
N ILE A 7 -41.48 14.86 35.95
CA ILE A 7 -42.69 14.63 35.18
C ILE A 7 -42.52 15.47 33.90
N ILE A 8 -42.17 14.81 32.79
CA ILE A 8 -42.17 15.45 31.48
C ILE A 8 -43.64 15.66 31.10
N THR A 9 -44.10 16.91 31.18
CA THR A 9 -45.41 17.30 30.65
C THR A 9 -45.23 17.68 29.18
N LEU A 10 -45.38 16.72 28.27
CA LEU A 10 -45.37 17.00 26.83
C LEU A 10 -46.79 17.42 26.42
N ALA A 11 -47.00 18.71 26.22
CA ALA A 11 -48.20 19.23 25.58
C ALA A 11 -47.98 19.21 24.06
N ALA A 12 -48.39 18.14 23.39
CA ALA A 12 -48.58 18.10 21.95
C ALA A 12 -50.02 17.63 21.65
N ILE A 13 -50.83 18.54 21.12
CA ILE A 13 -52.19 18.25 20.66
C ILE A 13 -52.05 17.53 19.32
N PHE A 14 -52.00 16.20 19.36
CA PHE A 14 -52.31 15.34 18.22
C PHE A 14 -53.56 14.54 18.57
N SER A 15 -54.52 14.50 17.67
CA SER A 15 -55.69 13.63 17.77
C SER A 15 -55.25 12.18 17.59
N LEU A 16 -54.78 11.54 18.67
CA LEU A 16 -54.51 10.12 18.71
C LEU A 16 -55.84 9.35 18.64
N GLN A 17 -55.99 8.51 17.62
CA GLN A 17 -56.73 7.27 17.84
C GLN A 17 -56.00 6.54 18.97
N ALA A 18 -56.66 6.41 20.12
CA ALA A 18 -56.10 5.74 21.27
C ALA A 18 -55.82 4.27 20.90
N THR A 19 -54.56 3.94 20.63
CA THR A 19 -54.09 2.56 20.66
C THR A 19 -54.33 2.02 22.06
N ALA A 20 -54.86 0.80 22.17
CA ALA A 20 -55.08 0.20 23.48
C ALA A 20 -53.72 0.02 24.18
N GLN A 21 -53.60 0.57 25.38
CA GLN A 21 -52.41 0.41 26.23
C GLN A 21 -52.11 -1.08 26.46
N VAL A 22 -50.87 -1.51 26.26
CA VAL A 22 -50.43 -2.88 26.57
C VAL A 22 -50.38 -3.05 28.08
N THR A 23 -51.10 -4.04 28.62
CA THR A 23 -51.14 -4.33 30.06
C THR A 23 -50.35 -5.59 30.40
N GLY A 24 -49.64 -5.62 31.53
CA GLY A 24 -48.89 -6.77 32.02
C GLY A 24 -47.46 -6.46 32.48
N LEU A 25 -47.04 -5.20 32.44
CA LEU A 25 -45.74 -4.72 32.92
C LEU A 25 -45.84 -3.90 34.21
N SER A 26 -47.04 -3.65 34.75
CA SER A 26 -47.20 -3.01 36.06
C SER A 26 -46.44 -3.79 37.14
N GLY A 27 -45.66 -3.08 37.95
CA GLY A 27 -44.76 -3.62 38.96
C GLY A 27 -43.41 -4.14 38.44
N TRP A 28 -43.14 -4.09 37.14
CA TRP A 28 -41.86 -4.48 36.54
C TRP A 28 -41.10 -3.26 36.05
N ASP A 29 -40.20 -2.74 36.89
CA ASP A 29 -39.38 -1.57 36.54
C ASP A 29 -38.06 -1.99 35.85
N ILE A 30 -37.69 -1.30 34.77
CA ILE A 30 -36.47 -1.57 34.01
C ILE A 30 -35.48 -0.41 34.12
N TYR A 31 -34.19 -0.75 34.21
CA TYR A 31 -33.08 0.18 34.14
C TYR A 31 -32.36 0.04 32.79
N LEU A 32 -32.42 1.09 31.97
CA LEU A 32 -31.71 1.16 30.69
C LEU A 32 -30.33 1.80 30.90
N ASP A 33 -29.29 1.15 30.42
CA ASP A 33 -27.93 1.68 30.48
C ASP A 33 -27.42 1.97 29.08
N PRO A 34 -27.57 3.20 28.56
CA PRO A 34 -26.88 3.62 27.34
C PRO A 34 -25.38 3.62 27.61
N GLY A 35 -24.71 2.57 27.12
CA GLY A 35 -23.29 2.33 27.28
C GLY A 35 -22.45 3.55 26.96
N HIS A 36 -21.31 3.69 27.65
CA HIS A 36 -20.41 4.84 27.52
C HIS A 36 -21.04 6.19 27.88
N SER A 37 -20.27 7.27 27.91
CA SER A 37 -20.73 8.63 28.22
C SER A 37 -20.03 9.67 27.35
N ARG A 38 -20.68 10.83 27.16
CA ARG A 38 -20.14 11.91 26.31
C ARG A 38 -19.80 11.40 24.92
N THR A 39 -18.53 11.50 24.53
CA THR A 39 -17.97 11.07 23.24
C THR A 39 -17.05 9.86 23.40
N GLU A 40 -17.25 9.06 24.45
CA GLU A 40 -16.48 7.82 24.64
C GLU A 40 -16.78 6.80 23.55
N ASN A 41 -15.77 5.98 23.26
CA ASN A 41 -15.77 4.99 22.19
C ASN A 41 -16.14 5.63 20.84
N MET A 42 -15.26 6.54 20.39
CA MET A 42 -15.38 7.20 19.11
C MET A 42 -15.33 6.17 17.99
N GLY A 43 -16.34 6.22 17.11
CA GLY A 43 -16.26 5.56 15.82
C GLY A 43 -15.54 6.42 14.80
N ILE A 44 -16.10 6.48 13.60
CA ILE A 44 -15.64 7.31 12.48
C ILE A 44 -16.53 8.55 12.32
N TYR A 45 -16.07 9.52 11.53
CA TYR A 45 -16.81 10.76 11.21
C TYR A 45 -17.27 11.58 12.43
N ASN A 46 -16.51 11.54 13.53
CA ASN A 46 -16.81 12.27 14.75
C ASN A 46 -18.19 11.95 15.36
N TYR A 47 -18.69 10.73 15.17
CA TYR A 47 -19.91 10.23 15.80
C TYR A 47 -19.60 9.03 16.71
N SER A 48 -19.85 9.21 18.00
CA SER A 48 -19.50 8.23 19.04
C SER A 48 -20.57 7.15 19.23
N GLU A 49 -20.15 5.98 19.71
CA GLU A 49 -21.09 4.99 20.21
C GLU A 49 -21.95 5.56 21.35
N ALA A 50 -21.34 6.29 22.28
CA ALA A 50 -22.03 6.87 23.42
C ALA A 50 -23.22 7.74 22.97
N GLU A 51 -23.04 8.53 21.91
CA GLU A 51 -24.12 9.33 21.36
C GLU A 51 -25.25 8.45 20.82
N LYS A 52 -24.93 7.44 20.00
CA LYS A 52 -25.91 6.51 19.44
C LYS A 52 -26.72 5.81 20.53
N ASN A 53 -26.04 5.20 21.51
CA ASN A 53 -26.66 4.40 22.57
C ASN A 53 -27.67 5.22 23.38
N LEU A 54 -27.38 6.50 23.63
CA LEU A 54 -28.30 7.38 24.35
C LEU A 54 -29.63 7.54 23.63
N ARG A 55 -29.62 7.84 22.34
CA ARG A 55 -30.86 8.10 21.60
C ARG A 55 -31.69 6.84 21.48
N VAL A 56 -31.05 5.68 21.29
CA VAL A 56 -31.75 4.39 21.33
C VAL A 56 -32.39 4.16 22.70
N SER A 57 -31.66 4.37 23.80
CA SER A 57 -32.20 4.26 25.17
C SER A 57 -33.41 5.18 25.40
N LEU A 58 -33.34 6.43 24.94
CA LEU A 58 -34.42 7.40 25.10
C LEU A 58 -35.68 7.01 24.30
N HIS A 59 -35.53 6.48 23.07
CA HIS A 59 -36.66 5.95 22.30
C HIS A 59 -37.26 4.70 22.93
N THR A 60 -36.44 3.78 23.47
CA THR A 60 -36.94 2.60 24.19
C THR A 60 -37.74 3.02 25.42
N LEU A 61 -37.23 4.02 26.16
CA LEU A 61 -37.93 4.60 27.32
C LEU A 61 -39.26 5.22 26.92
N GLU A 62 -39.28 6.01 25.84
CA GLU A 62 -40.49 6.62 25.30
C GLU A 62 -41.54 5.57 24.93
N LEU A 63 -41.15 4.56 24.14
CA LEU A 63 -42.06 3.49 23.71
C LEU A 63 -42.67 2.76 24.90
N LEU A 64 -41.86 2.38 25.89
CA LEU A 64 -42.34 1.68 27.08
C LEU A 64 -43.33 2.53 27.89
N LEU A 65 -42.98 3.79 28.20
CA LEU A 65 -43.82 4.65 29.05
C LEU A 65 -45.11 5.11 28.36
N THR A 66 -45.11 5.24 27.02
CA THR A 66 -46.27 5.79 26.29
C THR A 66 -47.24 4.73 25.80
N THR A 67 -46.79 3.49 25.63
CA THR A 67 -47.61 2.42 25.03
C THR A 67 -47.98 1.28 25.99
N THR A 68 -47.42 1.25 27.20
CA THR A 68 -47.61 0.15 28.16
C THR A 68 -48.06 0.64 29.54
N ASP A 69 -48.40 -0.28 30.43
CA ASP A 69 -48.71 -0.03 31.85
C ASP A 69 -47.49 -0.14 32.78
N ILE A 70 -46.27 -0.09 32.24
CA ILE A 70 -45.04 -0.08 33.04
C ILE A 70 -44.99 1.14 33.97
N ASP A 71 -44.60 0.91 35.23
CA ASP A 71 -44.61 1.99 36.24
C ASP A 71 -43.42 2.93 36.06
N THR A 72 -42.20 2.37 35.97
CA THR A 72 -40.97 3.16 35.88
C THR A 72 -39.96 2.58 34.89
N VAL A 73 -39.39 3.47 34.08
CA VAL A 73 -38.22 3.21 33.24
C VAL A 73 -37.14 4.20 33.64
N TRP A 74 -36.01 3.69 34.14
CA TRP A 74 -34.84 4.51 34.46
C TRP A 74 -33.82 4.44 33.34
N SER A 75 -32.98 5.47 33.24
CA SER A 75 -31.80 5.46 32.39
C SER A 75 -30.58 5.98 33.14
N SER A 76 -29.41 5.39 32.93
CA SER A 76 -28.16 5.85 33.58
C SER A 76 -27.79 7.29 33.21
N ARG A 77 -28.28 7.80 32.09
CA ARG A 77 -28.16 9.21 31.68
C ARG A 77 -29.22 9.60 30.67
N TYR A 78 -29.58 10.88 30.65
CA TYR A 78 -30.64 11.44 29.80
C TYR A 78 -30.14 12.50 28.80
N ASN A 79 -28.84 12.80 28.79
CA ASN A 79 -28.20 13.71 27.85
C ASN A 79 -26.71 13.37 27.71
N ASP A 80 -26.04 13.95 26.71
CA ASP A 80 -24.64 13.64 26.41
C ASP A 80 -23.63 14.22 27.39
N ASN A 81 -23.99 15.25 28.17
CA ASN A 81 -23.03 15.96 29.02
C ASN A 81 -22.69 15.22 30.32
N VAL A 82 -23.51 14.24 30.70
CA VAL A 82 -23.36 13.46 31.93
C VAL A 82 -22.31 12.37 31.74
N GLN A 83 -21.32 12.35 32.63
CA GLN A 83 -20.34 11.28 32.75
C GLN A 83 -20.83 10.25 33.78
N VAL A 84 -20.89 8.98 33.41
CA VAL A 84 -21.30 7.90 34.32
C VAL A 84 -20.25 6.78 34.27
N SER A 85 -19.60 6.52 35.41
CA SER A 85 -18.63 5.43 35.54
C SER A 85 -19.30 4.05 35.49
N LEU A 86 -18.52 3.00 35.19
CA LEU A 86 -19.01 1.62 35.18
C LEU A 86 -19.69 1.21 36.49
N SER A 87 -19.13 1.60 37.64
CA SER A 87 -19.72 1.27 38.95
C SER A 87 -20.99 2.08 39.23
N GLN A 88 -21.02 3.37 38.85
CA GLN A 88 -22.20 4.21 39.07
C GLN A 88 -23.43 3.67 38.36
N ARG A 89 -23.27 3.11 37.15
CA ARG A 89 -24.37 2.53 36.37
C ARG A 89 -25.08 1.41 37.12
N THR A 90 -24.32 0.49 37.70
CA THR A 90 -24.87 -0.67 38.40
C THR A 90 -25.24 -0.35 39.84
N ASP A 91 -24.48 0.50 40.54
CA ASP A 91 -24.80 0.97 41.89
C ASP A 91 -26.16 1.69 41.92
N GLU A 92 -26.44 2.53 40.94
CA GLU A 92 -27.71 3.24 40.83
C GLU A 92 -28.87 2.26 40.61
N ALA A 93 -28.77 1.37 39.61
CA ALA A 93 -29.79 0.35 39.35
C ALA A 93 -30.06 -0.55 40.56
N ASN A 94 -29.00 -0.97 41.26
CA ASN A 94 -29.09 -1.75 42.49
C ASN A 94 -29.78 -0.98 43.61
N SER A 95 -29.46 0.31 43.76
CA SER A 95 -30.06 1.16 44.81
C SER A 95 -31.53 1.45 44.59
N LEU A 96 -31.96 1.50 43.31
CA LEU A 96 -33.35 1.69 42.90
C LEU A 96 -34.16 0.40 43.02
N GLY A 97 -33.49 -0.76 43.10
CA GLY A 97 -34.14 -2.06 43.14
C GLY A 97 -34.80 -2.43 41.82
N ALA A 98 -34.19 -2.05 40.69
CA ALA A 98 -34.73 -2.36 39.36
C ALA A 98 -34.98 -3.86 39.18
N ALA A 99 -36.09 -4.21 38.53
CA ALA A 99 -36.43 -5.60 38.24
C ALA A 99 -35.58 -6.16 37.09
N TRP A 100 -35.03 -5.28 36.24
CA TRP A 100 -34.23 -5.65 35.08
C TRP A 100 -33.17 -4.61 34.73
N TYR A 101 -32.05 -5.05 34.14
CA TYR A 101 -30.98 -4.19 33.66
C TYR A 101 -30.61 -4.49 32.21
N HIS A 102 -30.79 -3.52 31.32
CA HIS A 102 -30.46 -3.65 29.89
C HIS A 102 -29.38 -2.66 29.46
N SER A 103 -28.20 -3.17 29.08
CA SER A 103 -27.07 -2.36 28.61
C SER A 103 -27.08 -2.25 27.09
N ILE A 104 -27.16 -1.03 26.55
CA ILE A 104 -27.28 -0.78 25.10
C ILE A 104 -25.93 -0.32 24.56
N HIS A 105 -25.43 -1.03 23.54
CA HIS A 105 -24.12 -0.84 22.92
C HIS A 105 -24.12 -0.99 21.39
N SER A 106 -22.99 -0.61 20.78
CA SER A 106 -22.60 -0.96 19.41
C SER A 106 -21.11 -1.30 19.37
N ASN A 107 -20.70 -2.23 18.53
CA ASN A 107 -19.38 -2.85 18.62
C ASN A 107 -18.35 -2.16 17.69
N ALA A 108 -17.10 -2.60 17.74
CA ALA A 108 -16.02 -2.10 16.89
C ALA A 108 -15.26 -3.24 16.21
N GLY A 109 -14.76 -2.96 15.00
CA GLY A 109 -13.94 -3.88 14.20
C GLY A 109 -13.49 -3.26 12.88
N SER A 110 -13.10 -4.10 11.91
CA SER A 110 -12.69 -3.63 10.58
C SER A 110 -13.85 -2.93 9.85
N ALA A 111 -13.54 -2.12 8.83
CA ALA A 111 -14.54 -1.36 8.07
C ALA A 111 -15.64 -2.24 7.43
N THR A 112 -15.33 -3.49 7.11
CA THR A 112 -16.24 -4.47 6.49
C THR A 112 -16.93 -5.40 7.49
N ALA A 113 -16.52 -5.39 8.76
CA ALA A 113 -17.14 -6.19 9.82
C ALA A 113 -18.41 -5.50 10.33
N ASN A 114 -19.50 -6.25 10.43
CA ASN A 114 -20.73 -5.76 11.04
C ASN A 114 -21.61 -6.92 11.48
N ASN A 115 -22.00 -6.96 12.76
CA ASN A 115 -22.93 -7.95 13.27
C ASN A 115 -23.64 -7.49 14.55
N THR A 116 -24.73 -8.18 14.89
CA THR A 116 -25.39 -8.08 16.19
C THR A 116 -24.89 -9.16 17.14
N LEU A 117 -24.82 -8.83 18.43
CA LEU A 117 -24.41 -9.74 19.51
C LEU A 117 -25.21 -9.41 20.79
N LEU A 118 -25.61 -10.44 21.52
CA LEU A 118 -26.17 -10.30 22.88
C LEU A 118 -25.26 -11.02 23.90
N LEU A 119 -25.01 -10.38 25.03
CA LEU A 119 -24.17 -10.90 26.11
C LEU A 119 -24.92 -10.90 27.45
N TRP A 120 -25.14 -12.08 28.03
CA TRP A 120 -25.78 -12.24 29.34
C TRP A 120 -24.78 -12.75 30.39
N GLY A 121 -25.06 -12.50 31.67
CA GLY A 121 -24.13 -12.84 32.75
C GLY A 121 -23.99 -14.34 32.96
N GLN A 122 -22.76 -14.87 32.89
CA GLN A 122 -22.49 -16.29 33.07
C GLN A 122 -21.37 -16.54 34.09
N TYR A 123 -21.56 -17.50 34.99
CA TYR A 123 -20.51 -17.96 35.90
C TYR A 123 -19.51 -18.89 35.18
N GLN A 124 -18.30 -19.03 35.74
CA GLN A 124 -17.25 -19.88 35.18
C GLN A 124 -17.66 -21.36 35.00
N ASN A 125 -18.62 -21.83 35.80
CA ASN A 125 -19.18 -23.19 35.70
C ASN A 125 -20.20 -23.35 34.54
N GLY A 126 -20.38 -22.33 33.71
CA GLY A 126 -21.28 -22.30 32.56
C GLY A 126 -22.73 -21.97 32.89
N LEU A 127 -23.09 -21.82 34.17
CA LEU A 127 -24.45 -21.47 34.60
C LEU A 127 -24.71 -19.97 34.43
N GLU A 128 -25.97 -19.62 34.18
CA GLU A 128 -26.42 -18.23 34.17
C GLU A 128 -26.29 -17.59 35.56
N LYS A 129 -26.03 -16.29 35.55
CA LYS A 129 -26.04 -15.44 36.74
C LYS A 129 -27.43 -15.47 37.39
N VAL A 130 -27.44 -15.57 38.72
CA VAL A 130 -28.65 -15.45 39.56
C VAL A 130 -28.81 -14.00 40.03
N PRO A 131 -30.03 -13.42 40.00
CA PRO A 131 -31.27 -14.01 39.46
C PRO A 131 -31.23 -14.19 37.93
N ASN A 132 -31.79 -15.30 37.46
CA ASN A 132 -31.78 -15.68 36.04
C ASN A 132 -32.79 -14.85 35.23
N GLY A 133 -32.55 -14.75 33.93
CA GLY A 133 -33.48 -14.16 32.97
C GLY A 133 -32.77 -13.55 31.76
N GLY A 134 -31.55 -13.04 31.93
CA GLY A 134 -30.78 -12.37 30.88
C GLY A 134 -30.55 -13.27 29.66
N LYS A 135 -30.36 -14.58 29.87
CA LYS A 135 -30.24 -15.56 28.78
C LYS A 135 -31.52 -15.68 27.97
N ASP A 136 -32.67 -15.78 28.63
CA ASP A 136 -33.96 -15.93 27.97
C ASP A 136 -34.36 -14.66 27.21
N MET A 137 -34.15 -13.49 27.81
CA MET A 137 -34.33 -12.20 27.12
C MET A 137 -33.41 -12.08 25.91
N SER A 138 -32.12 -12.40 26.05
CA SER A 138 -31.15 -12.35 24.95
C SER A 138 -31.57 -13.25 23.78
N ARG A 139 -32.06 -14.46 24.07
CA ARG A 139 -32.58 -15.40 23.08
C ARG A 139 -33.81 -14.89 22.35
N ASP A 140 -34.69 -14.14 23.03
CA ASP A 140 -35.85 -13.50 22.40
C ASP A 140 -35.48 -12.22 21.63
N MET A 141 -34.43 -11.53 22.07
CA MET A 141 -34.01 -10.25 21.51
C MET A 141 -33.17 -10.39 20.24
N ILE A 142 -32.20 -11.30 20.22
CA ILE A 142 -31.26 -11.39 19.10
C ILE A 142 -31.96 -11.52 17.75
N PRO A 143 -33.02 -12.34 17.53
CA PRO A 143 -33.61 -12.47 16.19
C PRO A 143 -34.33 -11.19 15.74
N LEU A 144 -34.94 -10.45 16.66
CA LEU A 144 -35.66 -9.20 16.36
C LEU A 144 -34.68 -8.07 16.08
N LEU A 145 -33.61 -7.97 16.87
CA LEU A 145 -32.54 -7.00 16.67
C LEU A 145 -31.83 -7.25 15.32
N THR A 146 -31.43 -8.49 15.04
CA THR A 146 -30.80 -8.87 13.76
C THR A 146 -31.70 -8.55 12.57
N ALA A 147 -33.00 -8.89 12.66
CA ALA A 147 -33.95 -8.61 11.58
C ALA A 147 -34.18 -7.11 11.36
N ALA A 148 -34.28 -6.31 12.44
CA ALA A 148 -34.46 -4.86 12.35
C ALA A 148 -33.21 -4.18 11.78
N MET A 149 -32.02 -4.53 12.28
CA MET A 149 -30.76 -3.92 11.87
C MET A 149 -30.29 -4.39 10.48
N ARG A 150 -30.91 -5.44 9.91
CA ARG A 150 -30.59 -6.01 8.59
C ARG A 150 -29.11 -6.32 8.39
N ILE A 151 -28.47 -6.87 9.43
CA ILE A 151 -27.06 -7.26 9.45
C ILE A 151 -26.93 -8.67 10.02
N PRO A 152 -25.83 -9.40 9.75
CA PRO A 152 -25.59 -10.73 10.32
C PRO A 152 -25.56 -10.71 11.85
N THR A 153 -25.70 -11.89 12.46
CA THR A 153 -25.57 -12.08 13.90
C THR A 153 -24.46 -13.06 14.20
N ILE A 154 -23.76 -12.84 15.30
CA ILE A 154 -22.91 -13.89 15.89
C ILE A 154 -23.63 -14.66 17.00
N GLY A 155 -24.82 -14.19 17.44
CA GLY A 155 -25.70 -14.92 18.36
C GLY A 155 -25.80 -14.27 19.74
N ASP A 156 -26.33 -15.02 20.69
CA ASP A 156 -26.36 -14.70 22.11
C ASP A 156 -25.40 -15.61 22.90
N TYR A 157 -24.61 -15.04 23.81
CA TYR A 157 -23.63 -15.79 24.59
C TYR A 157 -23.61 -15.38 26.05
N GLY A 158 -23.26 -16.35 26.90
CA GLY A 158 -22.78 -16.04 28.24
C GLY A 158 -21.46 -15.28 28.13
N ASP A 159 -21.37 -14.12 28.77
CA ASP A 159 -20.22 -13.21 28.65
C ASP A 159 -18.89 -13.89 29.02
N CYS A 160 -18.90 -14.73 30.05
CA CYS A 160 -17.77 -15.58 30.42
C CYS A 160 -17.32 -16.47 29.25
N SER A 161 -18.21 -17.29 28.67
CA SER A 161 -17.89 -18.16 27.54
C SER A 161 -17.40 -17.39 26.32
N PHE A 162 -17.96 -16.22 26.05
CA PHE A 162 -17.54 -15.37 24.94
C PHE A 162 -16.09 -14.87 25.10
N TYR A 163 -15.69 -14.45 26.30
CA TYR A 163 -14.35 -13.91 26.59
C TYR A 163 -13.35 -14.94 27.15
N GLY A 164 -13.68 -16.24 27.17
CA GLY A 164 -12.77 -17.30 27.63
C GLY A 164 -12.68 -17.50 29.15
N CYS A 165 -13.64 -16.97 29.91
CA CYS A 165 -13.87 -17.28 31.33
C CYS A 165 -12.67 -17.07 32.28
N THR A 166 -12.05 -15.90 32.22
CA THR A 166 -10.93 -15.53 33.12
C THR A 166 -11.37 -15.09 34.53
N PHE A 167 -12.66 -14.89 34.77
CA PHE A 167 -13.21 -14.46 36.06
C PHE A 167 -14.03 -15.59 36.71
N THR A 168 -14.10 -15.60 38.05
CA THR A 168 -14.92 -16.55 38.81
C THR A 168 -16.43 -16.29 38.67
N GLY A 169 -16.82 -15.08 38.23
CA GLY A 169 -18.18 -14.70 37.90
C GLY A 169 -18.30 -14.11 36.50
N PRO A 170 -19.44 -13.47 36.16
CA PRO A 170 -19.64 -12.84 34.86
C PRO A 170 -18.47 -11.93 34.47
N TYR A 171 -18.14 -11.94 33.18
CA TYR A 171 -16.97 -11.22 32.66
C TYR A 171 -17.22 -9.71 32.59
N LEU A 172 -18.37 -9.29 32.10
CA LEU A 172 -18.70 -7.87 31.94
C LEU A 172 -19.05 -7.25 33.30
N HIS A 173 -18.59 -6.03 33.54
CA HIS A 173 -18.84 -5.34 34.80
C HIS A 173 -20.34 -5.18 35.08
N VAL A 174 -21.10 -4.78 34.05
CA VAL A 174 -22.56 -4.57 34.14
C VAL A 174 -23.31 -5.84 34.48
N ASN A 175 -22.89 -6.99 33.94
CA ASN A 175 -23.47 -8.28 34.29
C ASN A 175 -23.03 -8.74 35.68
N ARG A 176 -21.76 -8.56 36.04
CA ARG A 176 -21.20 -9.06 37.29
C ARG A 176 -21.76 -8.37 38.54
N THR A 177 -22.04 -7.08 38.46
CA THR A 177 -22.28 -6.23 39.64
C THR A 177 -23.73 -5.84 39.88
N THR A 178 -24.62 -6.12 38.93
CA THR A 178 -26.07 -5.94 39.08
C THR A 178 -26.69 -7.04 39.96
N PHE A 179 -27.72 -6.72 40.74
CA PHE A 179 -28.44 -7.68 41.61
C PHE A 179 -29.74 -8.23 41.01
N MET A 180 -30.03 -7.86 39.77
CA MET A 180 -31.17 -8.28 38.95
C MET A 180 -30.68 -9.04 37.70
N PRO A 181 -31.58 -9.67 36.92
CA PRO A 181 -31.23 -10.23 35.62
C PRO A 181 -30.73 -9.11 34.71
N SER A 182 -29.74 -9.44 33.88
CA SER A 182 -29.05 -8.44 33.07
C SER A 182 -28.53 -9.01 31.75
N GLU A 183 -28.53 -8.16 30.73
CA GLU A 183 -27.92 -8.41 29.44
C GLU A 183 -27.39 -7.13 28.80
N LEU A 184 -26.49 -7.32 27.83
CA LEU A 184 -25.91 -6.28 27.00
C LEU A 184 -26.16 -6.58 25.54
N SER A 185 -26.69 -5.62 24.79
CA SER A 185 -26.89 -5.71 23.34
C SER A 185 -25.87 -4.90 22.57
N GLU A 186 -25.26 -5.52 21.56
CA GLU A 186 -24.42 -4.87 20.55
C GLU A 186 -25.19 -4.84 19.23
N ALA A 187 -25.56 -3.65 18.76
CA ALA A 187 -26.36 -3.48 17.55
C ALA A 187 -25.53 -2.87 16.41
N GLY A 188 -24.68 -3.69 15.80
CA GLY A 188 -23.83 -3.31 14.67
C GLY A 188 -22.56 -2.57 15.08
N PHE A 189 -21.68 -2.33 14.11
CA PHE A 189 -20.33 -1.83 14.34
C PHE A 189 -20.24 -0.32 14.07
N HIS A 190 -19.92 0.49 15.07
CA HIS A 190 -19.81 1.95 14.91
C HIS A 190 -18.54 2.37 14.14
N THR A 191 -17.61 1.45 13.89
CA THR A 191 -16.42 1.66 13.04
C THR A 191 -16.63 1.26 11.57
N SER A 192 -17.78 0.67 11.23
CA SER A 192 -18.12 0.36 9.83
C SER A 192 -18.73 1.60 9.15
N PRO A 193 -18.19 2.09 8.01
CA PRO A 193 -18.72 3.26 7.29
C PRO A 193 -20.23 3.22 7.06
N THR A 194 -20.72 2.11 6.50
CA THR A 194 -22.15 1.94 6.20
C THR A 194 -23.02 1.93 7.45
N GLN A 195 -22.56 1.30 8.53
CA GLN A 195 -23.33 1.24 9.77
C GLN A 195 -23.27 2.56 10.54
N ASN A 196 -22.15 3.26 10.49
CA ASN A 196 -21.95 4.52 11.19
C ASN A 196 -22.88 5.61 10.63
N THR A 197 -23.00 5.74 9.30
CA THR A 197 -23.94 6.71 8.69
C THR A 197 -25.40 6.40 9.02
N ARG A 198 -25.76 5.12 9.17
CA ARG A 198 -27.09 4.70 9.67
C ARG A 198 -27.26 5.05 11.15
N ASN A 199 -26.26 4.81 11.99
CA ASN A 199 -26.29 5.15 13.40
C ASN A 199 -26.49 6.67 13.65
N MET A 200 -26.10 7.53 12.70
CA MET A 200 -26.37 8.97 12.75
C MET A 200 -27.85 9.31 12.50
N ASN A 201 -28.56 8.55 11.65
CA ASN A 201 -29.98 8.77 11.32
C ASN A 201 -30.88 8.59 12.55
N ALA A 202 -31.81 9.51 12.77
CA ALA A 202 -32.69 9.50 13.95
C ALA A 202 -33.63 8.28 13.96
N GLU A 203 -34.30 8.02 12.84
CA GLU A 203 -35.27 6.93 12.73
C GLU A 203 -34.63 5.54 12.75
N TRP A 204 -33.37 5.41 12.31
CA TRP A 204 -32.61 4.16 12.44
C TRP A 204 -32.48 3.75 13.91
N LYS A 205 -32.15 4.71 14.78
CA LYS A 205 -32.05 4.50 16.23
C LYS A 205 -33.41 4.20 16.85
N ARG A 206 -34.47 4.79 16.31
CA ARG A 206 -35.85 4.51 16.72
C ARG A 206 -36.29 3.10 16.31
N MET A 207 -35.91 2.64 15.12
CA MET A 207 -36.14 1.28 14.66
C MET A 207 -35.41 0.24 15.55
N GLU A 208 -34.18 0.54 15.97
CA GLU A 208 -33.47 -0.28 16.97
C GLU A 208 -34.23 -0.35 18.30
N ALA A 209 -34.76 0.78 18.78
CA ALA A 209 -35.58 0.82 19.99
C ALA A 209 -36.87 -0.01 19.88
N TYR A 210 -37.52 -0.08 18.70
CA TYR A 210 -38.64 -1.00 18.48
C TYR A 210 -38.23 -2.46 18.64
N ALA A 211 -37.04 -2.83 18.17
CA ALA A 211 -36.54 -4.19 18.35
C ALA A 211 -36.47 -4.52 19.84
N PHE A 212 -35.88 -3.64 20.67
CA PHE A 212 -35.82 -3.82 22.12
C PHE A 212 -37.20 -3.85 22.78
N TYR A 213 -38.07 -2.90 22.44
CA TYR A 213 -39.44 -2.83 22.95
C TYR A 213 -40.23 -4.12 22.65
N TRP A 214 -40.18 -4.61 21.41
CA TRP A 214 -40.84 -5.85 21.01
C TRP A 214 -40.25 -7.10 21.64
N SER A 215 -38.94 -7.09 21.94
CA SER A 215 -38.29 -8.16 22.69
C SER A 215 -38.78 -8.22 24.13
N ILE A 216 -38.92 -7.06 24.80
CA ILE A 216 -39.47 -6.97 26.16
C ILE A 216 -40.91 -7.51 26.20
N LEU A 217 -41.77 -7.07 25.29
CA LEU A 217 -43.14 -7.60 25.22
C LEU A 217 -43.16 -9.11 25.00
N LYS A 218 -42.31 -9.61 24.10
CA LYS A 218 -42.20 -11.04 23.80
C LYS A 218 -41.76 -11.85 25.02
N TYR A 219 -40.75 -11.37 25.76
CA TYR A 219 -40.25 -12.00 26.98
C TYR A 219 -41.35 -12.15 28.03
N HIS A 220 -42.24 -11.16 28.16
CA HIS A 220 -43.40 -11.20 29.05
C HIS A 220 -44.62 -11.95 28.47
N ASN A 221 -44.51 -12.54 27.27
CA ASN A 221 -45.62 -13.16 26.54
C ASN A 221 -46.81 -12.21 26.29
N LEU A 222 -46.51 -10.93 26.06
CA LEU A 222 -47.49 -9.88 25.77
C LEU A 222 -47.66 -9.69 24.27
N ASN A 223 -48.89 -9.40 23.84
CA ASN A 223 -49.17 -9.07 22.45
C ASN A 223 -48.62 -7.68 22.13
N ARG A 224 -48.07 -7.53 20.92
CA ARG A 224 -47.61 -6.24 20.41
C ARG A 224 -48.81 -5.36 20.02
N PRO A 225 -48.73 -4.04 20.19
CA PRO A 225 -49.65 -3.13 19.52
C PRO A 225 -49.60 -3.32 18.00
N THR A 226 -50.75 -3.20 17.33
CA THR A 226 -50.83 -3.14 15.88
C THR A 226 -50.22 -1.83 15.41
N THR A 227 -49.01 -1.89 14.84
CA THR A 227 -48.31 -0.73 14.28
C THR A 227 -47.69 -1.14 12.95
N GLY A 228 -48.21 -0.61 11.84
CA GLY A 228 -47.58 -0.81 10.54
C GLY A 228 -46.36 0.10 10.41
N ILE A 229 -45.20 -0.52 10.19
CA ILE A 229 -43.93 0.18 9.97
C ILE A 229 -43.42 -0.18 8.58
N ALA A 230 -43.09 0.84 7.79
CA ALA A 230 -42.45 0.70 6.48
C ALA A 230 -41.09 1.40 6.51
N ALA A 231 -40.04 0.71 6.09
CA ALA A 231 -38.69 1.25 6.11
C ALA A 231 -37.86 0.69 4.95
N GLY A 232 -36.73 1.31 4.66
CA GLY A 232 -35.85 0.80 3.62
C GLY A 232 -34.79 1.80 3.23
N TYR A 233 -34.14 1.51 2.12
CA TYR A 233 -33.09 2.36 1.56
C TYR A 233 -33.45 2.78 0.14
N ILE A 234 -33.17 4.03 -0.18
CA ILE A 234 -33.20 4.54 -1.55
C ILE A 234 -31.76 4.59 -2.05
N TYR A 235 -31.50 4.05 -3.24
CA TYR A 235 -30.17 4.01 -3.85
C TYR A 235 -30.16 4.64 -5.23
N ASP A 236 -29.01 5.19 -5.57
CA ASP A 236 -28.61 5.44 -6.95
C ASP A 236 -28.10 4.11 -7.52
N ILE A 237 -28.82 3.57 -8.52
CA ILE A 237 -28.47 2.27 -9.10
C ILE A 237 -27.11 2.27 -9.81
N GLU A 238 -26.65 3.43 -10.30
CA GLU A 238 -25.42 3.55 -11.08
C GLU A 238 -24.20 3.75 -10.23
N ARG A 239 -24.31 4.59 -9.20
CA ARG A 239 -23.23 4.84 -8.24
C ARG A 239 -23.17 3.74 -7.18
N GLY A 240 -24.26 3.02 -6.94
CA GLY A 240 -24.37 2.01 -5.90
C GLY A 240 -24.31 2.60 -4.48
N ILE A 241 -24.66 3.89 -4.34
CA ILE A 241 -24.64 4.62 -3.07
C ILE A 241 -26.07 4.97 -2.63
N PRO A 242 -26.35 5.04 -1.33
CA PRO A 242 -27.64 5.52 -0.84
C PRO A 242 -27.90 6.96 -1.29
N LEU A 243 -29.16 7.31 -1.54
CA LEU A 243 -29.56 8.64 -1.98
C LEU A 243 -29.99 9.54 -0.83
N ASN A 244 -29.31 10.67 -0.71
CA ASN A 244 -29.69 11.76 0.17
C ASN A 244 -30.79 12.62 -0.47
N GLY A 245 -31.72 13.16 0.34
CA GLY A 245 -32.78 14.04 -0.13
C GLY A 245 -33.87 13.39 -0.98
N ALA A 246 -33.91 12.05 -1.08
CA ALA A 246 -34.99 11.34 -1.75
C ALA A 246 -36.28 11.48 -0.92
N THR A 247 -37.39 11.78 -1.59
CA THR A 247 -38.72 11.90 -0.97
C THR A 247 -39.57 10.69 -1.27
N ILE A 248 -40.11 10.10 -0.21
CA ILE A 248 -41.00 8.95 -0.23
C ILE A 248 -42.38 9.41 0.23
N VAL A 249 -43.44 8.93 -0.42
CA VAL A 249 -44.83 9.13 -0.02
C VAL A 249 -45.55 7.79 0.05
N ILE A 250 -46.14 7.47 1.21
CA ILE A 250 -46.92 6.24 1.45
C ILE A 250 -48.07 6.55 2.42
N ASP A 251 -49.28 6.05 2.16
CA ASP A 251 -50.47 6.23 3.01
C ASP A 251 -50.73 7.70 3.41
N GLY A 252 -50.46 8.63 2.48
CA GLY A 252 -50.57 10.09 2.70
C GLY A 252 -49.48 10.71 3.58
N GLN A 253 -48.58 9.90 4.14
CA GLN A 253 -47.39 10.35 4.87
C GLN A 253 -46.24 10.63 3.89
N SER A 254 -45.33 11.54 4.26
CA SER A 254 -44.13 11.84 3.49
C SER A 254 -42.89 11.83 4.37
N TYR A 255 -41.78 11.32 3.81
CA TYR A 255 -40.47 11.28 4.45
C TYR A 255 -39.40 11.67 3.43
N THR A 256 -38.41 12.45 3.86
CA THR A 256 -37.25 12.81 3.04
C THR A 256 -36.00 12.24 3.69
N THR A 257 -35.19 11.48 2.93
CA THR A 257 -33.92 10.94 3.43
C THR A 257 -32.96 12.07 3.79
N ASP A 258 -32.04 11.78 4.72
CA ASP A 258 -31.11 12.79 5.21
C ASP A 258 -30.30 13.43 4.07
N THR A 259 -29.98 14.69 4.24
CA THR A 259 -29.12 15.47 3.34
C THR A 259 -27.90 15.95 4.10
N TYR A 260 -26.94 16.52 3.36
CA TYR A 260 -25.85 17.26 3.97
C TYR A 260 -26.39 18.33 4.94
N GLN A 261 -27.36 19.12 4.48
CA GLN A 261 -27.92 20.25 5.23
C GLN A 261 -28.76 19.80 6.43
N SER A 262 -29.44 18.65 6.38
CA SER A 262 -30.25 18.16 7.50
C SER A 262 -29.42 17.46 8.58
N LEU A 263 -28.39 16.70 8.20
CA LEU A 263 -27.65 15.83 9.12
C LEU A 263 -26.14 15.91 8.95
N PHE A 264 -25.61 15.68 7.74
CA PHE A 264 -24.19 15.33 7.59
C PHE A 264 -23.22 16.52 7.75
N PHE A 265 -23.69 17.77 7.66
CA PHE A 265 -22.88 18.97 7.91
C PHE A 265 -22.25 19.00 9.31
N LYS A 266 -22.79 18.23 10.26
CA LYS A 266 -22.26 18.10 11.62
C LYS A 266 -20.97 17.27 11.68
N TYR A 267 -20.74 16.42 10.67
CA TYR A 267 -19.75 15.35 10.72
C TYR A 267 -18.71 15.44 9.59
N THR A 268 -19.01 16.14 8.50
CA THR A 268 -18.10 16.36 7.37
C THR A 268 -18.29 17.75 6.77
N SER A 269 -17.23 18.30 6.17
CA SER A 269 -17.30 19.49 5.31
C SER A 269 -17.57 19.15 3.85
N ASP A 270 -17.38 17.88 3.46
CA ASP A 270 -17.65 17.38 2.12
C ASP A 270 -19.14 16.97 2.01
N PRO A 271 -19.94 17.66 1.18
CA PRO A 271 -21.37 17.38 1.02
C PRO A 271 -21.68 16.02 0.42
N ASP A 272 -20.72 15.39 -0.26
CA ASP A 272 -20.92 14.16 -1.02
C ASP A 272 -20.29 12.94 -0.33
N LEU A 273 -19.68 13.09 0.85
CA LEU A 273 -19.00 11.98 1.53
C LEU A 273 -19.96 11.01 2.22
N LEU A 274 -20.98 11.52 2.91
CA LEU A 274 -21.83 10.72 3.80
C LEU A 274 -23.24 10.55 3.22
N HIS A 275 -23.68 9.29 3.16
CA HIS A 275 -25.00 8.92 2.67
C HIS A 275 -25.60 7.81 3.54
N ASN A 276 -26.91 7.84 3.76
CA ASN A 276 -27.61 6.74 4.41
C ASN A 276 -28.83 6.24 3.63
N GLY A 277 -29.48 7.11 2.83
CA GLY A 277 -30.67 6.80 2.03
C GLY A 277 -31.82 6.17 2.81
N PHE A 278 -31.81 6.23 4.14
CA PHE A 278 -32.71 5.47 4.99
C PHE A 278 -34.01 6.24 5.19
N TYR A 279 -35.13 5.55 5.02
CA TYR A 279 -36.46 6.06 5.34
C TYR A 279 -37.19 5.16 6.31
N PHE A 280 -38.12 5.76 7.06
CA PHE A 280 -38.90 5.09 8.09
C PHE A 280 -40.24 5.78 8.27
N PHE A 281 -41.32 5.00 8.18
CA PHE A 281 -42.69 5.41 8.45
C PHE A 281 -43.28 4.55 9.55
N GLU A 282 -44.10 5.15 10.38
CA GLU A 282 -44.89 4.45 11.40
C GLU A 282 -46.37 4.72 11.25
N ASN A 283 -47.17 3.90 11.92
CA ASN A 283 -48.63 4.02 11.90
C ASN A 283 -49.18 4.01 10.47
N VAL A 284 -48.48 3.34 9.56
CA VAL A 284 -48.99 3.06 8.22
C VAL A 284 -50.05 1.98 8.37
N THR A 285 -51.20 2.17 7.74
CA THR A 285 -52.30 1.20 7.86
C THR A 285 -51.85 -0.16 7.29
N PRO A 286 -52.01 -1.30 7.98
CA PRO A 286 -51.68 -2.60 7.40
C PRO A 286 -52.48 -2.89 6.13
N GLY A 287 -51.82 -3.40 5.09
CA GLY A 287 -52.41 -3.65 3.77
C GLY A 287 -51.61 -3.06 2.60
N PRO A 288 -52.11 -3.20 1.36
CA PRO A 288 -51.44 -2.70 0.16
C PRO A 288 -51.56 -1.17 0.03
N HIS A 289 -50.43 -0.51 -0.23
CA HIS A 289 -50.31 0.92 -0.47
C HIS A 289 -49.48 1.21 -1.71
N GLN A 290 -49.77 2.33 -2.36
CA GLN A 290 -48.83 2.90 -3.35
C GLN A 290 -47.75 3.66 -2.59
N MET A 291 -46.50 3.33 -2.90
CA MET A 291 -45.32 4.08 -2.48
C MET A 291 -44.74 4.79 -3.69
N ILE A 292 -44.64 6.11 -3.60
CA ILE A 292 -44.06 6.96 -4.65
C ILE A 292 -42.71 7.44 -4.13
N VAL A 293 -41.66 7.25 -4.91
CA VAL A 293 -40.29 7.67 -4.58
C VAL A 293 -39.79 8.61 -5.65
N SER A 294 -39.21 9.72 -5.24
CA SER A 294 -38.63 10.73 -6.16
C SER A 294 -37.39 11.37 -5.55
N ALA A 295 -36.47 11.81 -6.38
CA ALA A 295 -35.30 12.59 -5.98
C ALA A 295 -34.94 13.58 -7.09
N GLU A 296 -34.31 14.70 -6.74
CA GLU A 296 -33.88 15.69 -7.72
C GLU A 296 -32.83 15.08 -8.67
N GLY A 297 -33.07 15.19 -9.99
CA GLY A 297 -32.18 14.63 -11.01
C GLY A 297 -32.36 13.12 -11.25
N PHE A 298 -33.38 12.49 -10.67
CA PHE A 298 -33.68 11.06 -10.86
C PHE A 298 -35.10 10.85 -11.40
N GLU A 299 -35.28 9.80 -12.19
CA GLU A 299 -36.60 9.34 -12.63
C GLU A 299 -37.40 8.82 -11.42
N PRO A 300 -38.64 9.30 -11.19
CA PRO A 300 -39.46 8.84 -10.08
C PRO A 300 -39.95 7.41 -10.30
N ASP A 301 -40.12 6.66 -9.21
CA ASP A 301 -40.65 5.31 -9.22
C ASP A 301 -41.96 5.20 -8.40
N THR A 302 -42.84 4.29 -8.79
CA THR A 302 -44.10 4.02 -8.09
C THR A 302 -44.31 2.52 -7.98
N LEU A 303 -44.37 2.03 -6.74
CA LEU A 303 -44.48 0.60 -6.42
C LEU A 303 -45.62 0.31 -5.43
N THR A 304 -46.15 -0.91 -5.48
CA THR A 304 -47.13 -1.39 -4.51
C THR A 304 -46.42 -2.09 -3.34
N VAL A 305 -46.59 -1.58 -2.12
CA VAL A 305 -46.03 -2.17 -0.89
C VAL A 305 -47.15 -2.67 0.01
N THR A 306 -47.07 -3.92 0.46
CA THR A 306 -48.03 -4.49 1.41
C THR A 306 -47.47 -4.41 2.82
N VAL A 307 -47.93 -3.42 3.59
CA VAL A 307 -47.48 -3.19 4.96
C VAL A 307 -48.07 -4.22 5.90
N SER A 308 -47.20 -4.83 6.71
CA SER A 308 -47.51 -5.83 7.73
C SER A 308 -47.72 -5.19 9.10
N ASP A 309 -48.54 -5.83 9.95
CA ASP A 309 -48.69 -5.51 11.37
C ASP A 309 -47.85 -6.39 12.31
N THR A 310 -47.13 -7.39 11.77
CA THR A 310 -46.36 -8.36 12.56
C THR A 310 -44.90 -7.94 12.77
N PHE A 311 -44.32 -7.23 11.80
CA PHE A 311 -42.94 -6.75 11.80
C PHE A 311 -42.76 -5.59 10.79
N ILE A 312 -41.56 -5.00 10.78
CA ILE A 312 -41.17 -3.94 9.83
C ILE A 312 -41.24 -4.47 8.40
N THR A 313 -41.93 -3.74 7.54
CA THR A 313 -42.01 -4.02 6.10
C THR A 313 -40.86 -3.28 5.41
N PHE A 314 -39.83 -4.04 5.02
CA PHE A 314 -38.68 -3.46 4.33
C PHE A 314 -38.91 -3.37 2.82
N THR A 315 -38.63 -2.21 2.22
CA THR A 315 -38.69 -2.03 0.77
C THR A 315 -37.57 -1.10 0.30
N ASP A 316 -36.58 -1.66 -0.37
CA ASP A 316 -35.50 -0.86 -0.95
C ASP A 316 -35.86 -0.47 -2.37
N VAL A 317 -35.49 0.74 -2.78
CA VAL A 317 -35.83 1.30 -4.09
C VAL A 317 -34.56 1.82 -4.76
N ASN A 318 -34.40 1.47 -6.03
CA ASN A 318 -33.29 1.93 -6.87
C ASN A 318 -33.82 2.96 -7.85
N LEU A 319 -33.37 4.20 -7.74
CA LEU A 319 -33.69 5.24 -8.71
C LEU A 319 -32.62 5.29 -9.81
N ILE A 320 -33.06 5.71 -10.99
CA ILE A 320 -32.20 5.88 -12.18
C ILE A 320 -31.94 7.38 -12.34
N ASP A 321 -30.66 7.76 -12.47
CA ASP A 321 -30.27 9.14 -12.76
C ASP A 321 -30.87 9.55 -14.12
N ALA A 322 -31.58 10.67 -14.17
CA ALA A 322 -32.30 11.13 -15.35
C ALA A 322 -31.38 11.88 -16.34
N ARG A 323 -30.16 12.25 -15.93
CA ARG A 323 -29.26 13.07 -16.76
C ARG A 323 -28.69 12.28 -17.93
N PRO A 324 -28.69 12.79 -19.17
CA PRO A 324 -28.15 12.06 -20.31
C PRO A 324 -26.65 11.71 -20.15
N PRO A 325 -26.16 10.64 -20.78
CA PRO A 325 -24.72 10.38 -20.86
C PRO A 325 -24.01 11.47 -21.67
N LEU A 326 -22.80 11.84 -21.22
CA LEU A 326 -21.93 12.88 -21.78
C LEU A 326 -20.55 12.27 -22.06
N VAL A 327 -19.83 12.78 -23.06
CA VAL A 327 -18.38 12.56 -23.18
C VAL A 327 -17.62 13.51 -22.25
N LEU A 328 -16.95 12.95 -21.24
CA LEU A 328 -16.17 13.71 -20.25
C LEU A 328 -14.80 14.10 -20.78
N GLU A 329 -14.14 13.18 -21.49
CA GLU A 329 -12.75 13.33 -21.92
C GLU A 329 -12.49 12.46 -23.15
N THR A 330 -11.58 12.91 -24.01
CA THR A 330 -11.04 12.13 -25.11
C THR A 330 -9.52 12.22 -25.15
N ILE A 331 -8.89 11.13 -25.60
CA ILE A 331 -7.48 11.08 -25.98
C ILE A 331 -7.48 10.54 -27.43
N PRO A 332 -6.99 11.27 -28.43
CA PRO A 332 -6.50 12.63 -28.35
C PRO A 332 -7.56 13.64 -27.90
N ALA A 333 -7.11 14.77 -27.35
CA ALA A 333 -7.99 15.89 -27.02
C ALA A 333 -8.52 16.56 -28.30
N GLN A 334 -9.60 17.33 -28.16
CA GLN A 334 -10.18 18.08 -29.27
C GLN A 334 -9.15 18.99 -29.96
N ASN A 335 -9.04 18.85 -31.27
CA ASN A 335 -8.11 19.53 -32.17
C ASN A 335 -6.62 19.28 -31.86
N ALA A 336 -6.28 18.17 -31.18
CA ALA A 336 -4.89 17.82 -30.97
C ALA A 336 -4.16 17.54 -32.30
N THR A 337 -2.87 17.81 -32.31
CA THR A 337 -1.95 17.64 -33.45
C THR A 337 -0.81 16.74 -33.04
N GLU A 338 -0.03 16.22 -34.00
CA GLU A 338 1.10 15.31 -33.73
C GLU A 338 0.67 14.04 -33.00
N ILE A 339 -0.50 13.51 -33.36
CA ILE A 339 -1.00 12.25 -32.78
C ILE A 339 -0.32 11.09 -33.48
N SER A 340 0.31 10.20 -32.71
CA SER A 340 0.99 9.06 -33.31
C SER A 340 0.00 8.14 -34.01
N VAL A 341 0.37 7.63 -35.19
CA VAL A 341 -0.50 6.69 -35.92
C VAL A 341 -0.66 5.33 -35.22
N PHE A 342 0.16 5.07 -34.20
CA PHE A 342 0.08 3.88 -33.35
C PHE A 342 -0.73 4.10 -32.06
N ASP A 343 -1.13 5.33 -31.76
CA ASP A 343 -1.86 5.64 -30.56
C ASP A 343 -3.31 5.17 -30.64
N ASN A 344 -3.82 4.75 -29.48
CA ASN A 344 -5.22 4.44 -29.29
C ASN A 344 -6.05 5.71 -29.12
N ILE A 345 -7.27 5.70 -29.65
CA ILE A 345 -8.26 6.76 -29.41
C ILE A 345 -9.14 6.31 -28.24
N SER A 346 -9.16 7.07 -27.15
CA SER A 346 -9.99 6.80 -25.99
C SER A 346 -11.06 7.86 -25.75
N ILE A 347 -12.24 7.40 -25.33
CA ILE A 347 -13.40 8.23 -25.02
C ILE A 347 -13.92 7.82 -23.65
N GLN A 348 -13.95 8.76 -22.71
CA GLN A 348 -14.50 8.57 -21.37
C GLN A 348 -15.90 9.16 -21.30
N PHE A 349 -16.89 8.36 -20.91
CA PHE A 349 -18.27 8.76 -20.75
C PHE A 349 -18.60 9.01 -19.26
N SER A 350 -19.59 9.88 -19.01
CA SER A 350 -20.11 10.17 -17.67
C SER A 350 -20.89 8.98 -17.07
N ARG A 351 -21.43 8.11 -17.93
CA ARG A 351 -22.26 6.96 -17.55
C ARG A 351 -21.85 5.71 -18.32
N ARG A 352 -22.40 4.56 -17.89
CA ARG A 352 -22.16 3.27 -18.52
C ARG A 352 -22.92 3.19 -19.84
N MET A 353 -22.20 3.06 -20.95
CA MET A 353 -22.79 3.05 -22.28
C MET A 353 -23.27 1.68 -22.74
N SER A 354 -24.28 1.66 -23.63
CA SER A 354 -24.64 0.48 -24.41
C SER A 354 -23.62 0.31 -25.54
N ALA A 355 -22.73 -0.67 -25.40
CA ALA A 355 -21.61 -0.87 -26.32
C ALA A 355 -22.05 -0.98 -27.79
N GLY A 356 -23.09 -1.76 -28.07
CA GLY A 356 -23.60 -1.94 -29.44
C GLY A 356 -24.26 -0.68 -30.00
N SER A 357 -24.90 0.14 -29.15
CA SER A 357 -25.48 1.41 -29.59
C SER A 357 -24.40 2.43 -29.97
N VAL A 358 -23.36 2.57 -29.15
CA VAL A 358 -22.23 3.47 -29.46
C VAL A 358 -21.47 2.99 -30.69
N GLN A 359 -21.23 1.69 -30.84
CA GLN A 359 -20.54 1.14 -32.02
C GLN A 359 -21.31 1.41 -33.32
N ASN A 360 -22.64 1.33 -33.31
CA ASN A 360 -23.46 1.64 -34.49
C ASN A 360 -23.50 3.13 -34.82
N ALA A 361 -23.31 3.99 -33.82
CA ALA A 361 -23.32 5.45 -33.94
C ALA A 361 -21.96 6.06 -34.32
N LEU A 362 -20.88 5.27 -34.27
CA LEU A 362 -19.51 5.74 -34.41
C LEU A 362 -19.06 5.76 -35.88
N THR A 363 -18.55 6.91 -36.34
CA THR A 363 -18.04 7.11 -37.71
C THR A 363 -16.75 7.94 -37.71
N PHE A 364 -15.97 7.83 -38.79
CA PHE A 364 -14.73 8.57 -39.01
C PHE A 364 -14.70 9.16 -40.43
N GLU A 365 -14.17 10.37 -40.55
CA GLU A 365 -13.83 11.03 -41.81
C GLU A 365 -12.37 11.55 -41.76
N PRO A 366 -11.47 11.09 -42.63
CA PRO A 366 -11.67 10.01 -43.61
C PRO A 366 -11.92 8.65 -42.93
N PRO A 367 -12.43 7.64 -43.67
CA PRO A 367 -12.69 6.32 -43.11
C PRO A 367 -11.45 5.71 -42.43
N LEU A 368 -11.65 5.09 -41.27
CA LEU A 368 -10.61 4.47 -40.45
C LEU A 368 -11.05 3.06 -40.03
N THR A 369 -10.16 2.08 -40.17
CA THR A 369 -10.37 0.71 -39.69
C THR A 369 -9.80 0.57 -38.28
N TYR A 370 -10.60 0.05 -37.35
CA TYR A 370 -10.20 -0.07 -35.95
C TYR A 370 -10.87 -1.27 -35.26
N THR A 371 -10.30 -1.65 -34.12
CA THR A 371 -10.95 -2.57 -33.16
C THR A 371 -11.35 -1.81 -31.90
N THR A 372 -12.39 -2.27 -31.19
CA THR A 372 -12.87 -1.61 -29.97
C THR A 372 -12.62 -2.45 -28.73
N GLN A 373 -12.20 -1.81 -27.64
CA GLN A 373 -12.17 -2.37 -26.29
C GLN A 373 -12.95 -1.47 -25.33
N TRP A 374 -13.78 -2.07 -24.48
CA TRP A 374 -14.50 -1.36 -23.43
C TRP A 374 -13.85 -1.61 -22.07
N GLN A 375 -13.67 -0.54 -21.31
CA GLN A 375 -13.09 -0.53 -19.97
C GLN A 375 -14.05 0.16 -18.98
N ASN A 376 -13.75 0.06 -17.68
CA ASN A 376 -14.50 0.72 -16.61
C ASN A 376 -16.01 0.42 -16.66
N SER A 377 -16.38 -0.85 -16.86
CA SER A 377 -17.77 -1.28 -17.01
C SER A 377 -18.50 -0.52 -18.13
N ASN A 378 -17.90 -0.41 -19.31
CA ASN A 378 -18.37 0.34 -20.47
C ASN A 378 -18.50 1.86 -20.25
N ARG A 379 -17.74 2.44 -19.33
CA ARG A 379 -17.63 3.91 -19.21
C ARG A 379 -16.48 4.47 -20.02
N LYS A 380 -15.55 3.64 -20.48
CA LYS A 380 -14.43 4.05 -21.32
C LYS A 380 -14.37 3.19 -22.58
N LEU A 381 -14.40 3.82 -23.74
CA LEU A 381 -14.16 3.17 -25.03
C LEU A 381 -12.72 3.45 -25.44
N VAL A 382 -12.02 2.41 -25.89
CA VAL A 382 -10.70 2.49 -26.50
C VAL A 382 -10.81 1.90 -27.90
N LEU A 383 -10.43 2.68 -28.90
CA LEU A 383 -10.34 2.31 -30.30
C LEU A 383 -8.86 2.11 -30.61
N ASN A 384 -8.53 0.96 -31.21
CA ASN A 384 -7.18 0.66 -31.69
C ASN A 384 -7.22 0.73 -33.22
N PRO A 385 -6.77 1.84 -33.83
CA PRO A 385 -6.69 1.99 -35.28
C PRO A 385 -5.73 0.95 -35.90
N SER A 386 -5.93 0.63 -37.18
CA SER A 386 -5.09 -0.34 -37.91
C SER A 386 -4.51 0.18 -39.23
N ASP A 387 -5.04 1.30 -39.73
CA ASP A 387 -4.69 1.91 -41.01
C ASP A 387 -4.72 3.46 -40.94
N MET A 388 -4.38 4.02 -39.77
CA MET A 388 -4.27 5.46 -39.58
C MET A 388 -3.11 6.03 -40.40
N LEU A 389 -3.33 7.12 -41.13
CA LEU A 389 -2.35 7.74 -42.03
C LEU A 389 -1.64 8.91 -41.34
N GLN A 390 -0.35 9.10 -41.62
CA GLN A 390 0.44 10.27 -41.19
C GLN A 390 0.01 11.54 -41.95
N GLY A 391 0.09 12.71 -41.30
CA GLY A 391 -0.23 14.03 -41.87
C GLY A 391 -1.70 14.25 -42.20
N VAL A 392 -2.62 13.45 -41.64
CA VAL A 392 -4.05 13.48 -41.96
C VAL A 392 -4.87 13.97 -40.76
N GLN A 393 -5.83 14.86 -41.03
CA GLN A 393 -6.85 15.24 -40.05
C GLN A 393 -8.02 14.25 -40.09
N TYR A 394 -8.33 13.66 -38.94
CA TYR A 394 -9.49 12.81 -38.73
C TYR A 394 -10.56 13.54 -37.93
N THR A 395 -11.83 13.34 -38.31
CA THR A 395 -13.01 13.71 -37.54
C THR A 395 -13.78 12.44 -37.18
N MET A 396 -13.79 12.11 -35.90
CA MET A 396 -14.63 11.06 -35.32
C MET A 396 -15.97 11.66 -34.90
N THR A 397 -17.07 10.99 -35.22
CA THR A 397 -18.42 11.36 -34.77
C THR A 397 -19.08 10.20 -34.06
N ILE A 398 -19.65 10.45 -32.87
CA ILE A 398 -20.65 9.58 -32.24
C ILE A 398 -21.99 10.26 -32.44
N ASP A 399 -22.84 9.68 -33.28
CA ASP A 399 -24.14 10.27 -33.58
C ASP A 399 -25.11 10.25 -32.39
N SER A 400 -26.22 10.98 -32.55
CA SER A 400 -27.25 11.12 -31.51
C SER A 400 -28.05 9.85 -31.23
N THR A 401 -27.82 8.74 -31.95
CA THR A 401 -28.46 7.44 -31.69
C THR A 401 -27.72 6.61 -30.65
N ALA A 402 -26.55 7.06 -30.18
CA ALA A 402 -25.85 6.46 -29.06
C ALA A 402 -26.68 6.55 -27.76
N ARG A 403 -26.75 5.44 -27.02
CA ARG A 403 -27.54 5.29 -25.78
C ARG A 403 -26.71 4.71 -24.64
N ASP A 404 -27.06 5.07 -23.41
CA ASP A 404 -26.59 4.35 -22.23
C ASP A 404 -27.35 3.03 -22.00
N ILE A 405 -27.02 2.30 -20.93
CA ILE A 405 -27.69 1.04 -20.58
C ILE A 405 -29.13 1.22 -20.04
N PHE A 406 -29.54 2.45 -19.72
CA PHE A 406 -30.89 2.81 -19.29
C PHE A 406 -31.70 3.49 -20.41
N ASN A 407 -31.16 3.50 -21.63
CA ASN A 407 -31.77 4.03 -22.84
C ASN A 407 -31.88 5.57 -22.88
N HIS A 408 -31.07 6.30 -22.12
CA HIS A 408 -30.93 7.75 -22.30
C HIS A 408 -30.09 8.06 -23.54
N GLU A 409 -30.46 9.14 -24.25
CA GLU A 409 -29.80 9.62 -25.46
C GLU A 409 -28.51 10.38 -25.13
N LEU A 410 -27.46 10.22 -25.95
CA LEU A 410 -26.20 10.96 -25.78
C LEU A 410 -26.43 12.47 -25.85
N ASP A 411 -25.93 13.18 -24.84
CA ASP A 411 -25.72 14.61 -24.86
C ASP A 411 -24.32 14.88 -25.43
N GLY A 412 -24.24 14.92 -26.76
CA GLY A 412 -22.97 15.06 -27.47
C GLY A 412 -22.42 16.49 -27.47
N ASN A 413 -23.26 17.49 -27.21
CA ASN A 413 -22.89 18.91 -27.21
C ASN A 413 -22.66 19.48 -25.78
N GLY A 414 -23.08 18.74 -24.75
CA GLY A 414 -22.94 19.08 -23.34
C GLY A 414 -23.94 20.11 -22.81
N ASP A 415 -25.10 20.30 -23.45
CA ASP A 415 -26.10 21.30 -23.05
C ASP A 415 -27.09 20.79 -21.97
N GLY A 416 -26.94 19.53 -21.55
CA GLY A 416 -27.78 18.86 -20.57
C GLY A 416 -28.99 18.14 -21.18
N ILE A 417 -29.17 18.17 -22.50
CA ILE A 417 -30.26 17.53 -23.23
C ILE A 417 -29.67 16.44 -24.12
N GLY A 418 -30.16 15.21 -23.97
CA GLY A 418 -29.77 14.11 -24.84
C GLY A 418 -30.38 14.26 -26.25
N GLY A 419 -29.71 13.71 -27.26
CA GLY A 419 -30.19 13.66 -28.64
C GLY A 419 -29.30 14.37 -29.66
N ASP A 420 -28.07 14.72 -29.29
CA ASP A 420 -27.10 15.38 -30.17
C ASP A 420 -25.82 14.57 -30.35
N ALA A 421 -25.13 14.80 -31.46
CA ALA A 421 -23.89 14.11 -31.80
C ALA A 421 -22.68 14.72 -31.07
N PHE A 422 -21.72 13.87 -30.71
CA PHE A 422 -20.39 14.29 -30.26
C PHE A 422 -19.40 14.20 -31.42
N THR A 423 -18.54 15.20 -31.59
CA THR A 423 -17.49 15.20 -32.62
C THR A 423 -16.13 15.43 -32.00
N LEU A 424 -15.15 14.61 -32.38
CA LEU A 424 -13.74 14.76 -32.04
C LEU A 424 -12.93 14.97 -33.32
N THR A 425 -12.14 16.04 -33.39
CA THR A 425 -11.19 16.27 -34.49
C THR A 425 -9.77 16.19 -33.97
N PHE A 426 -8.86 15.54 -34.71
CA PHE A 426 -7.42 15.50 -34.40
C PHE A 426 -6.61 15.33 -35.68
N THR A 427 -5.32 15.66 -35.63
CA THR A 427 -4.39 15.55 -36.77
C THR A 427 -3.21 14.67 -36.38
N THR A 428 -2.90 13.68 -37.21
CA THR A 428 -1.77 12.77 -37.00
C THR A 428 -0.43 13.45 -37.25
N GLU A 429 0.62 12.88 -36.69
CA GLU A 429 2.01 13.30 -36.90
C GLU A 429 2.39 13.29 -38.38
N GLU A 430 3.33 14.17 -38.75
CA GLU A 430 3.89 14.22 -40.11
C GLU A 430 4.62 12.91 -40.46
N GLU A 431 4.83 12.65 -41.75
CA GLU A 431 5.58 11.48 -42.21
C GLU A 431 7.01 11.49 -41.67
N ASP A 432 7.40 10.43 -40.96
CA ASP A 432 8.79 10.20 -40.58
C ASP A 432 9.57 9.50 -41.69
N LEU A 433 10.69 10.11 -42.07
CA LEU A 433 11.57 9.66 -43.14
C LEU A 433 13.01 9.45 -42.66
N LEU A 434 13.27 9.60 -41.36
CA LEU A 434 14.60 9.48 -40.78
C LEU A 434 14.75 8.12 -40.11
N PRO A 435 15.93 7.47 -40.22
CA PRO A 435 16.20 6.26 -39.47
C PRO A 435 16.52 6.58 -38.00
N PRO A 436 16.35 5.60 -37.10
CA PRO A 436 16.61 5.79 -35.68
C PRO A 436 18.07 6.13 -35.40
N GLN A 437 18.29 7.03 -34.45
CA GLN A 437 19.60 7.53 -34.05
C GLN A 437 19.93 7.20 -32.60
N VAL A 438 21.18 6.84 -32.34
CA VAL A 438 21.67 6.67 -30.97
C VAL A 438 21.98 8.06 -30.38
N ASN A 439 21.11 8.53 -29.48
CA ASN A 439 21.26 9.81 -28.78
C ASN A 439 22.08 9.70 -27.49
N GLY A 440 22.27 8.49 -26.96
CA GLY A 440 23.03 8.28 -25.73
C GLY A 440 23.76 6.94 -25.69
N ALA A 441 24.95 6.93 -25.09
CA ALA A 441 25.69 5.71 -24.78
C ALA A 441 26.18 5.77 -23.32
N PHE A 442 26.07 4.66 -22.60
CA PHE A 442 26.66 4.49 -21.28
C PHE A 442 27.46 3.18 -21.26
N PRO A 443 28.74 3.17 -20.87
CA PRO A 443 29.60 4.32 -20.63
C PRO A 443 29.65 5.29 -21.81
N PRO A 444 29.83 6.60 -21.58
CA PRO A 444 29.86 7.58 -22.67
C PRO A 444 31.08 7.38 -23.57
N GLN A 445 31.01 7.92 -24.80
CA GLN A 445 32.08 7.83 -25.77
C GLN A 445 33.43 8.27 -25.18
N ASN A 446 34.44 7.42 -25.37
CA ASN A 446 35.81 7.55 -24.85
C ASN A 446 35.91 7.60 -23.31
N ALA A 447 34.93 7.08 -22.57
CA ALA A 447 35.05 6.93 -21.12
C ALA A 447 36.29 6.11 -20.75
N VAL A 448 36.95 6.48 -19.66
CA VAL A 448 38.09 5.77 -19.08
C VAL A 448 37.76 5.32 -17.66
N ASP A 449 38.56 4.42 -17.11
CA ASP A 449 38.38 3.88 -15.75
C ASP A 449 37.00 3.23 -15.52
N VAL A 450 36.41 2.67 -16.58
CA VAL A 450 35.13 1.95 -16.50
C VAL A 450 35.31 0.67 -15.68
N ILE A 451 34.34 0.36 -14.82
CA ILE A 451 34.35 -0.89 -14.03
C ILE A 451 34.48 -2.12 -14.93
N LEU A 452 35.05 -3.21 -14.40
CA LEU A 452 35.29 -4.43 -15.19
C LEU A 452 34.02 -5.17 -15.58
N GLN A 453 32.87 -4.86 -14.98
CA GLN A 453 31.59 -5.49 -15.34
C GLN A 453 30.50 -4.41 -15.52
N PRO A 454 30.61 -3.57 -16.56
CA PRO A 454 29.66 -2.51 -16.83
C PRO A 454 28.40 -3.07 -17.51
N ILE A 455 27.26 -2.43 -17.28
CA ILE A 455 26.09 -2.57 -18.16
C ILE A 455 26.24 -1.51 -19.23
N ILE A 456 26.18 -1.92 -20.49
CA ILE A 456 26.29 -1.00 -21.62
C ILE A 456 24.88 -0.59 -22.04
N ASN A 457 24.54 0.69 -22.02
CA ASN A 457 23.29 1.19 -22.56
C ASN A 457 23.51 1.95 -23.87
N LEU A 458 22.64 1.73 -24.85
CA LEU A 458 22.52 2.52 -26.06
C LEU A 458 21.09 3.01 -26.18
N GLU A 459 20.90 4.32 -26.07
CA GLU A 459 19.62 5.00 -26.07
C GLU A 459 19.33 5.54 -27.47
N PHE A 460 18.20 5.13 -28.05
CA PHE A 460 17.70 5.61 -29.32
C PHE A 460 16.73 6.78 -29.12
N ASP A 461 16.66 7.64 -30.11
CA ASP A 461 15.79 8.82 -30.13
C ASP A 461 14.31 8.50 -30.39
N GLU A 462 14.02 7.27 -30.81
CA GLU A 462 12.68 6.77 -31.09
C GLU A 462 12.53 5.27 -30.75
N ILE A 463 11.33 4.73 -31.00
CA ILE A 463 11.02 3.32 -30.80
C ILE A 463 11.58 2.50 -31.96
N ILE A 464 12.38 1.49 -31.63
CA ILE A 464 12.82 0.47 -32.59
C ILE A 464 11.73 -0.57 -32.79
N ASP A 465 11.40 -0.90 -34.05
CA ASP A 465 10.50 -2.00 -34.41
C ASP A 465 11.06 -3.33 -33.87
N PRO A 466 10.34 -3.99 -32.93
CA PRO A 466 10.78 -5.26 -32.37
C PRO A 466 11.02 -6.35 -33.43
N ALA A 467 10.35 -6.29 -34.58
CA ALA A 467 10.55 -7.26 -35.67
C ALA A 467 11.88 -7.06 -36.42
N SER A 468 12.51 -5.88 -36.31
CA SER A 468 13.83 -5.59 -36.87
C SER A 468 14.99 -6.04 -35.98
N ILE A 469 14.72 -6.29 -34.69
CA ILE A 469 15.76 -6.63 -33.69
C ILE A 469 16.26 -8.07 -33.91
N GLN A 470 17.57 -8.20 -34.10
CA GLN A 470 18.29 -9.47 -34.18
C GLN A 470 19.22 -9.60 -32.98
N SER A 471 19.61 -10.84 -32.64
CA SER A 471 20.55 -11.09 -31.53
C SER A 471 21.94 -10.49 -31.76
N THR A 472 22.24 -10.05 -32.98
CA THR A 472 23.49 -9.38 -33.37
C THR A 472 23.32 -7.88 -33.66
N SER A 473 22.12 -7.32 -33.52
CA SER A 473 21.86 -5.90 -33.80
C SER A 473 22.67 -4.98 -32.90
N VAL A 474 22.80 -5.34 -31.63
CA VAL A 474 23.62 -4.63 -30.64
C VAL A 474 24.58 -5.60 -29.98
N GLY A 475 25.84 -5.21 -29.83
CA GLY A 475 26.87 -6.04 -29.23
C GLY A 475 28.03 -5.25 -28.64
N LEU A 476 29.01 -5.96 -28.10
CA LEU A 476 30.24 -5.41 -27.54
C LEU A 476 31.42 -6.15 -28.13
N LYS A 477 32.50 -5.44 -28.52
CA LYS A 477 33.73 -6.04 -29.04
C LYS A 477 34.97 -5.44 -28.40
N ASN A 478 36.03 -6.24 -28.29
CA ASN A 478 37.36 -5.72 -27.96
C ASN A 478 37.84 -4.86 -29.14
N SER A 479 38.18 -3.59 -28.88
CA SER A 479 38.52 -2.63 -29.95
C SER A 479 39.88 -2.91 -30.59
N VAL A 480 40.74 -3.68 -29.91
CA VAL A 480 42.08 -4.02 -30.39
C VAL A 480 42.05 -5.31 -31.21
N THR A 481 41.42 -6.37 -30.69
CA THR A 481 41.38 -7.68 -31.38
C THR A 481 40.23 -7.80 -32.37
N GLY A 482 39.14 -7.04 -32.16
CA GLY A 482 37.89 -7.15 -32.91
C GLY A 482 36.99 -8.29 -32.43
N ASP A 483 37.39 -9.04 -31.41
CA ASP A 483 36.62 -10.20 -30.92
C ASP A 483 35.34 -9.75 -30.21
N PRO A 484 34.19 -10.42 -30.47
CA PRO A 484 32.95 -10.14 -29.76
C PRO A 484 33.04 -10.59 -28.30
N VAL A 485 32.51 -9.78 -27.40
CA VAL A 485 32.36 -10.11 -25.97
C VAL A 485 31.05 -10.89 -25.80
N PRO A 486 31.07 -12.10 -25.20
CA PRO A 486 29.84 -12.82 -24.87
C PRO A 486 29.00 -12.05 -23.86
N GLY A 487 27.70 -11.95 -24.11
CA GLY A 487 26.76 -11.28 -23.22
C GLY A 487 25.32 -11.46 -23.68
N THR A 488 24.40 -10.93 -22.88
CA THR A 488 22.96 -10.89 -23.18
C THR A 488 22.57 -9.45 -23.49
N MET A 489 21.75 -9.25 -24.52
CA MET A 489 21.17 -7.96 -24.87
C MET A 489 19.68 -8.00 -24.56
N LEU A 490 19.19 -6.94 -23.92
CA LEU A 490 17.77 -6.66 -23.72
C LEU A 490 17.45 -5.27 -24.27
N ASP A 491 16.32 -5.13 -24.92
CA ASP A 491 15.70 -3.85 -25.28
C ASP A 491 14.62 -3.49 -24.27
N PHE A 492 14.54 -2.21 -23.94
CA PHE A 492 13.50 -1.65 -23.10
C PHE A 492 12.89 -0.44 -23.79
N GLN A 493 11.58 -0.44 -23.94
CA GLN A 493 10.84 0.73 -24.38
C GLN A 493 10.52 1.63 -23.18
N VAL A 494 10.98 2.87 -23.22
CA VAL A 494 10.76 3.87 -22.17
C VAL A 494 10.18 5.12 -22.83
N SER A 495 8.90 5.36 -22.60
CA SER A 495 8.12 6.39 -23.30
C SER A 495 8.14 6.16 -24.82
N ASP A 496 8.57 7.14 -25.59
CA ASP A 496 8.71 7.18 -27.05
C ASP A 496 10.08 6.70 -27.55
N ARG A 497 10.89 6.06 -26.70
CA ARG A 497 12.28 5.69 -27.01
C ARG A 497 12.59 4.24 -26.67
N THR A 498 13.57 3.67 -27.37
CA THR A 498 14.16 2.37 -27.03
C THR A 498 15.56 2.53 -26.42
N VAL A 499 15.83 1.84 -25.31
CA VAL A 499 17.19 1.65 -24.79
C VAL A 499 17.58 0.17 -24.88
N PHE A 500 18.75 -0.10 -25.43
CA PHE A 500 19.36 -1.43 -25.38
C PHE A 500 20.34 -1.51 -24.23
N SER A 501 20.18 -2.48 -23.33
CA SER A 501 21.17 -2.82 -22.31
C SER A 501 21.88 -4.13 -22.66
N PHE A 502 23.20 -4.08 -22.79
CA PHE A 502 24.05 -5.24 -22.96
C PHE A 502 24.75 -5.60 -21.64
N PHE A 503 24.62 -6.86 -21.26
CA PHE A 503 25.12 -7.46 -20.02
C PHE A 503 26.23 -8.47 -20.36
N PRO A 504 27.52 -8.12 -20.19
CA PRO A 504 28.62 -9.07 -20.39
C PRO A 504 28.49 -10.28 -19.45
N ASN A 505 28.72 -11.48 -19.98
CA ASN A 505 28.63 -12.72 -19.20
C ASN A 505 29.76 -12.80 -18.15
N ASP A 506 30.95 -12.30 -18.51
CA ASP A 506 32.15 -12.31 -17.69
C ASP A 506 32.69 -10.89 -17.50
N ALA A 507 33.54 -10.71 -16.49
CA ALA A 507 34.27 -9.45 -16.31
C ALA A 507 35.21 -9.19 -17.50
N LEU A 508 35.19 -7.96 -17.99
CA LEU A 508 36.07 -7.43 -19.03
C LEU A 508 37.51 -7.36 -18.53
N GLU A 509 38.45 -7.42 -19.47
CA GLU A 509 39.87 -7.31 -19.18
C GLU A 509 40.22 -5.90 -18.68
N PRO A 510 41.15 -5.77 -17.71
CA PRO A 510 41.55 -4.47 -17.18
C PRO A 510 42.40 -3.67 -18.18
N LEU A 511 42.24 -2.34 -18.18
CA LEU A 511 42.98 -1.42 -19.05
C LEU A 511 42.81 -1.70 -20.55
N THR A 512 41.68 -2.29 -20.94
CA THR A 512 41.38 -2.71 -22.32
C THR A 512 40.29 -1.80 -22.92
N GLN A 513 40.46 -1.42 -24.18
CA GLN A 513 39.48 -0.64 -24.91
C GLN A 513 38.42 -1.54 -25.57
N TYR A 514 37.15 -1.28 -25.30
CA TYR A 514 36.00 -1.98 -25.87
C TYR A 514 35.13 -1.01 -26.67
N SER A 515 34.37 -1.53 -27.62
CA SER A 515 33.42 -0.77 -28.44
C SER A 515 32.07 -1.46 -28.45
N ALA A 516 31.04 -0.76 -27.96
CA ALA A 516 29.65 -1.13 -28.19
C ALA A 516 29.32 -0.88 -29.66
N THR A 517 28.60 -1.80 -30.30
CA THR A 517 28.31 -1.73 -31.74
C THR A 517 26.82 -1.80 -32.00
N VAL A 518 26.34 -0.96 -32.91
CA VAL A 518 25.01 -1.08 -33.53
C VAL A 518 25.22 -1.48 -34.99
N GLN A 519 24.71 -2.65 -35.38
CA GLN A 519 24.81 -3.14 -36.75
C GLN A 519 23.68 -2.57 -37.61
N PRO A 520 23.88 -2.44 -38.95
CA PRO A 520 22.80 -2.08 -39.87
C PRO A 520 21.61 -3.05 -39.78
N GLY A 521 20.41 -2.54 -40.05
CA GLY A 521 19.18 -3.34 -40.15
C GLY A 521 18.14 -3.08 -39.06
N LEU A 522 18.48 -2.33 -38.01
CA LEU A 522 17.48 -1.82 -37.06
C LEU A 522 16.59 -0.78 -37.75
N LYS A 523 15.28 -0.86 -37.48
CA LYS A 523 14.27 0.01 -38.07
C LYS A 523 13.44 0.69 -36.99
N ASP A 524 12.94 1.88 -37.30
CA ASP A 524 11.81 2.46 -36.57
C ASP A 524 10.50 1.74 -36.90
N LEU A 525 9.39 2.21 -36.33
CA LEU A 525 8.05 1.67 -36.60
C LEU A 525 7.53 1.97 -38.02
N PHE A 526 8.17 2.90 -38.74
CA PHE A 526 7.80 3.31 -40.11
C PHE A 526 8.63 2.61 -41.19
N GLY A 527 9.63 1.82 -40.79
CA GLY A 527 10.50 1.04 -41.66
C GLY A 527 11.75 1.78 -42.14
N ASN A 528 12.05 2.97 -41.62
CA ASN A 528 13.31 3.67 -41.86
C ASN A 528 14.45 2.91 -41.17
N GLU A 529 15.54 2.66 -41.89
CA GLU A 529 16.55 1.66 -41.49
C GLU A 529 17.92 2.31 -41.25
N ILE A 530 18.59 1.92 -40.16
CA ILE A 530 20.01 2.21 -39.95
C ILE A 530 20.82 1.41 -40.97
N ASP A 531 21.54 2.12 -41.85
CA ASP A 531 22.26 1.52 -42.98
C ASP A 531 23.77 1.32 -42.73
N THR A 532 24.28 1.86 -41.62
CA THR A 532 25.71 1.92 -41.31
C THR A 532 26.00 1.46 -39.88
N GLU A 533 27.11 0.73 -39.70
CA GLU A 533 27.55 0.30 -38.36
C GLU A 533 27.97 1.52 -37.54
N GLN A 534 27.45 1.64 -36.32
CA GLN A 534 27.84 2.66 -35.35
C GLN A 534 28.65 2.01 -34.21
N GLN A 535 29.64 2.74 -33.67
CA GLN A 535 30.50 2.22 -32.61
C GLN A 535 30.74 3.26 -31.51
N PHE A 536 30.64 2.83 -30.25
CA PHE A 536 30.86 3.65 -29.07
C PHE A 536 31.93 3.03 -28.16
N SER A 537 33.06 3.71 -28.01
CA SER A 537 34.24 3.12 -27.35
C SER A 537 34.40 3.58 -25.90
N PHE A 538 34.93 2.71 -25.04
CA PHE A 538 35.36 3.04 -23.68
C PHE A 538 36.56 2.18 -23.28
N THR A 539 37.25 2.56 -22.19
CA THR A 539 38.40 1.84 -21.65
C THR A 539 38.13 1.45 -20.20
N THR A 540 38.31 0.16 -19.90
CA THR A 540 38.18 -0.37 -18.54
C THR A 540 39.31 0.13 -17.64
N GLY A 541 39.02 0.28 -16.34
CA GLY A 541 40.03 0.49 -15.31
C GLY A 541 40.74 -0.81 -14.95
N ASN A 542 41.36 -0.84 -13.76
CA ASN A 542 42.07 -2.01 -13.22
C ASN A 542 41.65 -2.36 -11.79
N VAL A 543 40.48 -1.89 -11.37
CA VAL A 543 39.95 -2.10 -10.03
C VAL A 543 38.81 -3.12 -10.09
N GLY A 544 39.00 -4.25 -9.40
CA GLY A 544 37.93 -5.17 -9.05
C GLY A 544 37.31 -4.80 -7.71
N TYR A 545 36.21 -5.46 -7.34
CA TYR A 545 35.51 -5.20 -6.10
C TYR A 545 35.17 -6.49 -5.36
N GLN A 546 35.38 -6.50 -4.04
CA GLN A 546 34.73 -7.46 -3.15
C GLN A 546 33.33 -6.94 -2.81
N VAL A 547 32.31 -7.76 -3.05
CA VAL A 547 30.90 -7.37 -2.93
C VAL A 547 30.25 -8.02 -1.71
N ILE A 548 29.52 -7.23 -0.94
CA ILE A 548 28.58 -7.68 0.08
C ILE A 548 27.20 -7.18 -0.33
N THR A 549 26.29 -8.08 -0.68
CA THR A 549 24.92 -7.72 -1.04
C THR A 549 24.12 -7.36 0.20
N ILE A 550 23.49 -6.18 0.20
CA ILE A 550 22.52 -5.77 1.21
C ILE A 550 21.14 -6.35 0.87
N ASP A 551 20.65 -6.04 -0.33
CA ASP A 551 19.37 -6.54 -0.84
C ASP A 551 19.48 -6.76 -2.35
N PRO A 552 19.37 -8.00 -2.85
CA PRO A 552 19.32 -8.27 -4.28
C PRO A 552 17.90 -8.07 -4.84
N PHE A 553 16.92 -7.66 -4.03
CA PHE A 553 15.53 -7.45 -4.41
C PHE A 553 14.82 -8.70 -4.97
N GLN A 554 15.30 -9.90 -4.65
CA GLN A 554 14.73 -11.16 -5.16
C GLN A 554 13.55 -11.70 -4.32
N ALA A 555 13.30 -11.16 -3.12
CA ALA A 555 12.21 -11.59 -2.24
C ALA A 555 11.84 -10.49 -1.22
N ASP A 556 10.70 -10.65 -0.56
CA ASP A 556 10.27 -9.87 0.62
C ASP A 556 10.26 -8.33 0.45
N ILE A 557 10.27 -7.82 -0.78
CA ILE A 557 10.20 -6.40 -1.13
C ILE A 557 9.07 -5.70 -0.38
N LEU A 558 7.84 -6.25 -0.44
CA LEU A 558 6.64 -5.66 0.16
C LEU A 558 6.56 -5.82 1.69
N THR A 559 7.45 -6.63 2.27
CA THR A 559 7.47 -6.90 3.72
C THR A 559 8.58 -6.11 4.40
N ASN A 560 9.77 -6.07 3.79
CA ASN A 560 10.97 -5.46 4.37
C ASN A 560 10.98 -3.94 4.19
N TRP A 561 10.30 -3.44 3.16
CA TRP A 561 10.30 -2.04 2.81
C TRP A 561 8.89 -1.48 2.83
N TRP A 562 8.77 -0.24 3.27
CA TRP A 562 7.48 0.41 3.46
C TRP A 562 6.98 1.04 2.18
N ASP A 563 5.67 1.08 2.00
CA ASP A 563 5.10 1.95 0.99
C ASP A 563 5.48 3.41 1.30
N PRO A 564 5.76 4.25 0.29
CA PRO A 564 6.20 5.63 0.50
C PRO A 564 5.34 6.43 1.48
N GLN A 565 4.03 6.20 1.49
CA GLN A 565 3.07 6.90 2.36
C GLN A 565 3.18 6.53 3.84
N GLN A 566 3.77 5.37 4.16
CA GLN A 566 3.97 4.93 5.54
C GLN A 566 5.20 5.60 6.17
N SER A 567 6.08 6.18 5.36
CA SER A 567 7.22 6.95 5.83
C SER A 567 6.78 8.34 6.30
N GLY A 568 6.99 8.64 7.58
CA GLY A 568 6.54 9.90 8.20
C GLY A 568 7.21 11.17 7.68
N THR A 569 8.17 11.06 6.75
CA THR A 569 8.85 12.20 6.10
C THR A 569 8.52 12.33 4.60
N THR A 570 7.72 11.43 4.03
CA THR A 570 7.26 11.57 2.64
C THR A 570 6.27 12.73 2.54
N THR A 571 6.45 13.61 1.56
CA THR A 571 5.65 14.84 1.37
C THR A 571 5.62 15.28 -0.10
N GLY A 572 4.59 16.04 -0.48
CA GLY A 572 4.44 16.59 -1.83
C GLY A 572 4.07 15.57 -2.90
N ILE A 573 3.37 14.49 -2.56
CA ILE A 573 3.04 13.40 -3.50
C ILE A 573 1.55 13.32 -3.82
N LEU A 574 1.23 12.77 -4.99
CA LEU A 574 -0.08 12.24 -5.35
C LEU A 574 -0.14 10.78 -4.89
N THR A 575 -0.96 10.51 -3.86
CA THR A 575 -0.96 9.20 -3.18
C THR A 575 -1.41 8.04 -4.06
N ASN A 576 -2.29 8.31 -5.04
CA ASN A 576 -2.79 7.32 -6.00
C ASN A 576 -1.78 6.94 -7.10
N GLU A 577 -0.69 7.70 -7.24
CA GLU A 577 0.33 7.50 -8.29
C GLU A 577 1.70 7.11 -7.71
N THR A 578 1.84 7.23 -6.40
CA THR A 578 3.08 6.89 -5.69
C THR A 578 2.94 5.51 -5.05
N SER A 579 3.83 4.57 -5.34
CA SER A 579 3.78 3.23 -4.74
C SER A 579 5.10 2.49 -4.90
N ARG A 580 5.35 1.53 -4.02
CA ARG A 580 6.40 0.53 -4.23
C ARG A 580 5.80 -0.75 -4.81
N GLY A 581 6.56 -1.49 -5.60
CA GLY A 581 6.14 -2.78 -6.13
C GLY A 581 7.28 -3.71 -6.54
N ASN A 582 6.91 -4.95 -6.85
CA ASN A 582 7.78 -5.90 -7.54
C ASN A 582 7.75 -5.61 -9.04
N ASN A 583 8.87 -5.85 -9.72
CA ASN A 583 8.96 -5.76 -11.18
C ASN A 583 9.75 -6.94 -11.75
N SER A 584 9.29 -7.52 -12.85
CA SER A 584 9.91 -8.64 -13.55
C SER A 584 10.25 -8.33 -15.02
N ILE A 585 10.17 -7.07 -15.42
CA ILE A 585 10.49 -6.59 -16.77
C ILE A 585 11.90 -5.97 -16.75
N TYR A 586 12.09 -4.97 -15.89
CA TYR A 586 13.39 -4.30 -15.73
C TYR A 586 14.17 -4.96 -14.59
N PHE A 587 15.18 -5.76 -14.88
CA PHE A 587 16.06 -6.34 -13.85
C PHE A 587 17.51 -6.45 -14.36
N ASN A 588 18.46 -6.53 -13.43
CA ASN A 588 19.89 -6.60 -13.74
C ASN A 588 20.35 -8.05 -13.97
N LEU A 589 20.77 -8.39 -15.19
CA LEU A 589 21.24 -9.75 -15.50
C LEU A 589 22.64 -10.08 -14.96
N LEU A 590 23.47 -9.09 -14.57
CA LEU A 590 24.84 -9.35 -14.12
C LEU A 590 24.91 -10.18 -12.82
N SER A 591 23.89 -10.11 -11.99
CA SER A 591 23.77 -10.80 -10.69
C SER A 591 22.89 -12.05 -10.75
N GLY A 592 22.34 -12.38 -11.93
CA GLY A 592 21.36 -13.46 -12.08
C GLY A 592 19.97 -13.12 -11.52
N SER A 593 19.67 -11.84 -11.29
CA SER A 593 18.34 -11.37 -10.88
C SER A 593 17.27 -11.71 -11.92
N ASN A 594 16.05 -11.95 -11.46
CA ASN A 594 14.86 -12.11 -12.33
C ASN A 594 13.74 -11.12 -11.98
N ARG A 595 14.02 -10.22 -11.05
CA ARG A 595 13.12 -9.17 -10.58
C ARG A 595 13.92 -8.02 -9.97
N SER A 596 13.27 -6.89 -9.82
CA SER A 596 13.79 -5.70 -9.13
C SER A 596 12.69 -5.05 -8.30
N MET A 597 13.05 -4.03 -7.52
CA MET A 597 12.07 -3.16 -6.90
C MET A 597 11.68 -2.03 -7.85
N ARG A 598 10.38 -1.81 -8.05
CA ARG A 598 9.82 -0.60 -8.68
C ARG A 598 9.43 0.43 -7.62
N LEU A 599 9.80 1.69 -7.85
CA LEU A 599 9.24 2.83 -7.17
C LEU A 599 8.53 3.74 -8.19
N SER A 600 7.20 3.76 -8.14
CA SER A 600 6.38 4.71 -8.90
C SER A 600 6.22 5.99 -8.09
N TYR A 601 6.27 7.14 -8.75
CA TYR A 601 6.12 8.45 -8.12
C TYR A 601 5.10 9.30 -8.89
N GLY A 602 4.34 10.11 -8.15
CA GLY A 602 3.53 11.20 -8.67
C GLY A 602 3.67 12.40 -7.74
N TRP A 603 4.03 13.57 -8.28
CA TRP A 603 4.33 14.77 -7.51
C TRP A 603 3.14 15.74 -7.52
N ASP A 604 2.74 16.23 -6.34
CA ASP A 604 1.84 17.38 -6.25
C ASP A 604 2.65 18.66 -6.50
N VAL A 605 2.62 19.16 -7.74
CA VAL A 605 3.37 20.37 -8.15
C VAL A 605 2.95 21.64 -7.39
N GLY A 606 1.81 21.63 -6.69
CA GLY A 606 1.36 22.72 -5.82
C GLY A 606 1.96 22.69 -4.40
N ALA A 607 2.66 21.61 -4.02
CA ALA A 607 3.22 21.45 -2.69
C ALA A 607 4.45 22.36 -2.46
N GLY A 608 4.69 22.72 -1.18
CA GLY A 608 5.83 23.57 -0.81
C GLY A 608 7.16 22.84 -0.66
N ASN A 609 7.15 21.50 -0.61
CA ASN A 609 8.33 20.62 -0.51
C ASN A 609 7.99 19.25 -1.12
N TRP A 610 8.99 18.56 -1.64
CA TRP A 610 8.85 17.23 -2.25
C TRP A 610 9.90 16.27 -1.71
N LEU A 611 9.46 15.16 -1.15
CA LEU A 611 10.34 14.07 -0.72
C LEU A 611 9.55 12.77 -0.73
N ILE A 612 10.07 11.76 -1.41
CA ILE A 612 9.70 10.37 -1.18
C ILE A 612 10.87 9.72 -0.46
N ARG A 613 10.59 9.12 0.70
CA ARG A 613 11.55 8.29 1.43
C ARG A 613 11.07 6.84 1.39
N GLU A 614 11.72 6.07 0.54
CA GLU A 614 11.48 4.64 0.36
C GLU A 614 12.30 3.87 1.41
N TYR A 615 11.65 3.59 2.55
CA TYR A 615 12.31 3.19 3.80
C TYR A 615 12.42 1.67 3.96
N LEU A 616 13.62 1.21 4.31
CA LEU A 616 13.88 -0.19 4.68
C LEU A 616 13.49 -0.42 6.16
N GLY A 617 12.26 -0.85 6.36
CA GLY A 617 11.66 -1.03 7.68
C GLY A 617 12.08 -2.30 8.43
N GLY A 618 12.60 -3.33 7.76
CA GLY A 618 12.93 -4.59 8.41
C GLY A 618 13.60 -5.63 7.52
N GLY A 619 13.63 -6.88 8.01
CA GLY A 619 14.22 -8.03 7.32
C GLY A 619 15.74 -8.14 7.45
N THR A 620 16.29 -9.19 6.83
CA THR A 620 17.74 -9.46 6.79
C THR A 620 18.55 -8.28 6.23
N PRO A 621 18.12 -7.57 5.16
CA PRO A 621 18.85 -6.41 4.64
C PRO A 621 19.08 -5.32 5.69
N ARG A 622 18.09 -5.08 6.56
CA ARG A 622 18.17 -4.09 7.64
C ARG A 622 19.14 -4.49 8.74
N GLY A 623 19.56 -5.75 8.81
CA GLY A 623 20.52 -6.25 9.81
C GLY A 623 21.99 -6.03 9.43
N ILE A 624 22.29 -5.55 8.23
CA ILE A 624 23.66 -5.44 7.73
C ILE A 624 24.28 -4.15 8.22
N LEU A 625 25.32 -4.28 9.06
CA LEU A 625 26.12 -3.18 9.58
C LEU A 625 27.44 -3.08 8.81
N PHE A 626 27.95 -1.86 8.65
CA PHE A 626 29.20 -1.56 7.97
C PHE A 626 29.86 -0.30 8.54
N ASP A 627 31.02 0.06 8.01
CA ASP A 627 31.76 1.28 8.38
C ASP A 627 31.99 2.17 7.13
N ASP A 628 32.63 3.32 7.34
CA ASP A 628 32.93 4.30 6.30
C ASP A 628 34.00 3.85 5.30
N THR A 629 34.58 2.65 5.46
CA THR A 629 35.59 2.11 4.53
C THR A 629 34.98 1.41 3.31
N TYR A 630 33.65 1.38 3.21
CA TYR A 630 32.91 0.78 2.10
C TYR A 630 32.43 1.83 1.10
N ILE A 631 32.23 1.40 -0.14
CA ILE A 631 31.46 2.15 -1.14
C ILE A 631 30.06 1.53 -1.19
N LEU A 632 29.03 2.32 -0.94
CA LEU A 632 27.63 1.92 -1.07
C LEU A 632 27.20 2.04 -2.53
N GLN A 633 26.54 1.02 -3.08
CA GLN A 633 26.12 1.01 -4.48
C GLN A 633 24.73 0.42 -4.67
N VAL A 634 24.04 0.85 -5.72
CA VAL A 634 22.80 0.23 -6.23
C VAL A 634 22.73 0.41 -7.74
N TYR A 635 22.20 -0.57 -8.46
CA TYR A 635 21.84 -0.35 -9.86
C TYR A 635 20.47 0.32 -9.91
N ILE A 636 20.36 1.38 -10.71
CA ILE A 636 19.11 2.09 -10.94
C ILE A 636 18.81 2.07 -12.43
N PHE A 637 17.63 1.58 -12.79
CA PHE A 637 17.06 1.81 -14.11
C PHE A 637 16.34 3.16 -14.07
N GLY A 638 16.91 4.14 -14.76
CA GLY A 638 16.35 5.47 -14.88
C GLY A 638 15.30 5.54 -15.99
N ASP A 639 14.35 6.45 -15.84
CA ASP A 639 13.28 6.77 -16.81
C ASP A 639 13.52 8.10 -17.54
N GLY A 640 14.70 8.70 -17.37
CA GLY A 640 15.04 10.00 -17.96
C GLY A 640 14.28 11.19 -17.35
N SER A 641 13.56 11.01 -16.25
CA SER A 641 12.66 12.01 -15.68
C SER A 641 13.33 13.23 -15.08
N GLY A 642 14.64 13.20 -14.83
CA GLY A 642 15.34 14.22 -14.05
C GLY A 642 14.95 14.21 -12.57
N THR A 643 14.24 13.18 -12.08
CA THR A 643 13.95 13.03 -10.65
C THR A 643 15.26 12.96 -9.86
N LYS A 644 15.37 13.68 -8.75
CA LYS A 644 16.58 13.62 -7.91
C LYS A 644 16.58 12.38 -7.05
N PHE A 645 17.74 11.76 -6.88
CA PHE A 645 17.98 10.59 -6.05
C PHE A 645 19.12 10.85 -5.06
N ARG A 646 19.03 10.23 -3.88
CA ARG A 646 20.14 10.13 -2.92
C ARG A 646 20.00 8.90 -2.03
N PHE A 647 21.12 8.43 -1.49
CA PHE A 647 21.13 7.44 -0.42
C PHE A 647 20.88 8.10 0.93
N ALA A 648 20.28 7.35 1.86
CA ALA A 648 20.24 7.68 3.28
C ALA A 648 20.71 6.48 4.11
N ILE A 649 21.49 6.74 5.14
CA ILE A 649 21.99 5.74 6.09
C ILE A 649 21.75 6.22 7.53
N ASP A 650 21.67 5.27 8.45
CA ASP A 650 21.82 5.54 9.87
C ASP A 650 23.32 5.50 10.23
N ASP A 651 23.82 6.54 10.88
CA ASP A 651 25.06 6.50 11.65
C ASP A 651 24.77 6.05 13.10
N ASN A 652 25.75 5.52 13.83
CA ASN A 652 25.57 5.03 15.21
C ASN A 652 24.48 3.94 15.43
N ALA A 653 24.21 3.10 14.44
CA ALA A 653 23.28 1.98 14.58
C ALA A 653 23.68 1.06 15.77
N PRO A 654 22.71 0.48 16.51
CA PRO A 654 21.26 0.50 16.28
C PRO A 654 20.54 1.68 16.97
N ASN A 655 21.26 2.69 17.47
CA ASN A 655 20.63 3.85 18.08
C ASN A 655 19.84 4.62 17.01
N GLY A 656 18.70 5.18 17.40
CA GLY A 656 17.81 5.90 16.48
C GLY A 656 17.52 7.29 17.01
N SER A 657 18.30 8.27 16.58
CA SER A 657 17.98 9.70 16.70
C SER A 657 17.86 10.30 15.31
N ALA A 658 17.07 11.37 15.18
CA ALA A 658 16.97 12.10 13.91
C ALA A 658 18.34 12.68 13.46
N THR A 659 19.22 12.95 14.42
CA THR A 659 20.59 13.46 14.20
C THR A 659 21.56 12.43 13.62
N ASP A 660 21.11 11.18 13.51
CA ASP A 660 21.95 10.03 13.17
C ASP A 660 21.63 9.57 11.73
N HIS A 661 21.07 10.45 10.89
CA HIS A 661 20.70 10.16 9.51
C HIS A 661 21.54 10.97 8.52
N GLU A 662 22.50 10.32 7.89
CA GLU A 662 23.35 10.94 6.87
C GLU A 662 22.90 10.55 5.46
N VAL A 663 23.07 11.47 4.53
CA VAL A 663 22.60 11.32 3.14
C VAL A 663 23.69 11.73 2.16
N THR A 664 23.61 11.28 0.91
CA THR A 664 24.40 11.87 -0.16
C THR A 664 23.85 13.23 -0.58
N GLU A 665 24.65 13.99 -1.33
CA GLU A 665 24.10 15.05 -2.19
C GLU A 665 23.08 14.47 -3.19
N TRP A 666 22.21 15.35 -3.69
CA TRP A 666 21.20 14.99 -4.68
C TRP A 666 21.83 14.74 -6.06
N MET A 667 21.48 13.63 -6.69
CA MET A 667 21.90 13.26 -8.04
C MET A 667 20.68 13.23 -8.98
N PRO A 668 20.68 13.94 -10.12
CA PRO A 668 19.58 13.85 -11.07
C PRO A 668 19.57 12.48 -11.77
N ILE A 669 18.41 11.86 -11.91
CA ILE A 669 18.17 10.70 -12.78
C ILE A 669 17.74 11.22 -14.16
N ASP A 670 18.69 11.72 -14.92
CA ASP A 670 18.52 12.30 -16.26
C ASP A 670 18.81 11.31 -17.40
N TRP A 671 18.81 10.01 -17.09
CA TRP A 671 19.15 8.95 -18.03
C TRP A 671 18.07 7.90 -18.14
N ILE A 672 18.06 7.22 -19.28
CA ILE A 672 17.27 6.01 -19.50
C ILE A 672 18.19 4.79 -19.42
N GLY A 673 17.71 3.72 -18.79
CA GLY A 673 18.43 2.45 -18.68
C GLY A 673 19.18 2.25 -17.37
N TRP A 674 19.88 1.11 -17.24
CA TRP A 674 20.58 0.70 -16.03
C TRP A 674 21.90 1.45 -15.81
N ARG A 675 22.05 2.14 -14.69
CA ARG A 675 23.34 2.69 -14.25
C ARG A 675 23.67 2.27 -12.82
N LEU A 676 24.94 2.04 -12.55
CA LEU A 676 25.43 1.80 -11.19
C LEU A 676 25.65 3.15 -10.51
N VAL A 677 24.88 3.43 -9.47
CA VAL A 677 25.04 4.62 -8.64
C VAL A 677 25.82 4.24 -7.40
N SER A 678 26.80 5.06 -7.02
CA SER A 678 27.75 4.78 -5.94
C SER A 678 27.90 5.95 -4.98
N TRP A 679 28.23 5.66 -3.73
CA TRP A 679 28.66 6.61 -2.72
C TRP A 679 29.89 6.06 -1.99
N ASP A 680 31.05 6.66 -2.21
CA ASP A 680 32.27 6.37 -1.47
C ASP A 680 32.22 7.03 -0.10
N LEU A 681 31.86 6.26 0.94
CA LEU A 681 31.62 6.77 2.28
C LEU A 681 32.84 7.46 2.90
N ALA A 682 34.06 7.15 2.42
CA ALA A 682 35.28 7.76 2.94
C ALA A 682 35.62 9.10 2.26
N ASN A 683 35.24 9.27 1.00
CA ASN A 683 35.79 10.32 0.13
C ASN A 683 34.75 11.28 -0.42
N ASP A 684 33.51 10.84 -0.59
CA ASP A 684 32.44 11.65 -1.18
C ASP A 684 31.77 12.57 -0.16
N PRO A 685 31.25 13.74 -0.60
CA PRO A 685 30.59 14.68 0.30
C PRO A 685 29.30 14.12 0.89
N ILE A 686 29.03 14.51 2.14
CA ILE A 686 27.77 14.23 2.84
C ILE A 686 26.80 15.38 2.56
N GLY A 687 25.61 15.06 2.10
CA GLY A 687 24.53 16.00 1.85
C GLY A 687 23.88 16.52 3.12
N THR A 688 22.92 17.45 2.99
CA THR A 688 22.19 18.01 4.13
C THR A 688 20.78 17.44 4.24
N TRP A 689 20.42 16.98 5.44
CA TRP A 689 19.04 16.62 5.79
C TRP A 689 18.78 16.75 7.31
N LEU A 690 18.73 15.63 8.05
CA LEU A 690 18.51 15.61 9.51
C LEU A 690 19.81 15.36 10.31
N GLY A 691 20.81 14.75 9.66
CA GLY A 691 22.09 14.40 10.24
C GLY A 691 22.97 15.58 10.65
N ASN A 692 24.09 15.22 11.25
CA ASN A 692 25.09 16.14 11.78
C ASN A 692 26.25 16.38 10.79
N GLY A 693 26.27 15.67 9.66
CA GLY A 693 27.28 15.75 8.61
C GLY A 693 28.57 14.99 8.93
N VAL A 694 28.53 14.01 9.83
CA VAL A 694 29.70 13.21 10.24
C VAL A 694 29.35 11.73 10.32
N LEU A 695 29.95 10.92 9.45
CA LEU A 695 29.84 9.47 9.54
C LEU A 695 30.65 8.94 10.73
N ASN A 696 29.98 8.28 11.68
CA ASN A 696 30.62 7.66 12.84
C ASN A 696 29.82 6.46 13.38
N GLY A 697 30.49 5.63 14.17
CA GLY A 697 29.90 4.41 14.73
C GLY A 697 29.65 3.32 13.69
N ASP A 698 28.77 2.37 14.03
CA ASP A 698 28.31 1.35 13.08
C ASP A 698 27.26 1.98 12.14
N LEU A 699 27.49 1.88 10.83
CA LEU A 699 26.59 2.39 9.81
C LEU A 699 25.60 1.31 9.36
N ARG A 700 24.42 1.73 8.91
CA ARG A 700 23.38 0.85 8.37
C ARG A 700 22.56 1.54 7.30
N PHE A 701 22.18 0.83 6.25
CA PHE A 701 21.32 1.39 5.21
C PHE A 701 19.93 1.75 5.74
N ASP A 702 19.43 2.95 5.43
CA ASP A 702 18.12 3.46 5.86
C ASP A 702 17.10 3.46 4.72
N SER A 703 17.34 4.26 3.68
CA SER A 703 16.35 4.48 2.63
C SER A 703 16.96 4.95 1.31
N PHE A 704 16.21 4.75 0.24
CA PHE A 704 16.36 5.57 -0.95
C PHE A 704 15.49 6.81 -0.80
N GLN A 705 16.01 7.97 -1.16
CA GLN A 705 15.23 9.20 -1.19
C GLN A 705 15.19 9.76 -2.60
N ILE A 706 14.00 10.17 -3.02
CA ILE A 706 13.81 10.90 -4.28
C ILE A 706 13.05 12.21 -4.07
N SER A 707 13.24 13.15 -4.98
CA SER A 707 12.63 14.48 -4.91
C SER A 707 12.36 15.06 -6.30
N TYR A 708 11.30 15.86 -6.39
CA TYR A 708 10.96 16.65 -7.56
C TYR A 708 11.86 17.88 -7.69
N ASP A 709 12.31 18.19 -8.90
CA ASP A 709 12.98 19.45 -9.20
C ASP A 709 12.21 20.27 -10.24
N ASN A 710 11.44 21.24 -9.74
CA ASN A 710 10.70 22.18 -10.57
C ASN A 710 11.64 23.11 -11.37
N SER A 711 12.90 23.31 -10.94
CA SER A 711 13.83 24.22 -11.63
C SER A 711 14.38 23.63 -12.93
N THR A 712 14.47 22.31 -13.01
CA THR A 712 14.93 21.57 -14.20
C THR A 712 13.78 21.01 -15.03
N GLY A 713 12.54 21.10 -14.53
CA GLY A 713 11.36 20.56 -15.20
C GLY A 713 11.29 19.04 -15.14
N SER A 714 11.66 18.43 -14.01
CA SER A 714 11.55 16.97 -13.85
C SER A 714 10.14 16.47 -14.16
N ALA A 715 9.99 15.21 -14.56
CA ALA A 715 8.68 14.63 -14.81
C ALA A 715 7.82 14.64 -13.53
N VAL A 716 6.54 14.94 -13.68
CA VAL A 716 5.59 14.97 -12.55
C VAL A 716 5.24 13.55 -12.10
N THR A 717 5.28 12.59 -13.02
CA THR A 717 4.98 11.19 -12.75
C THR A 717 5.96 10.27 -13.47
N GLY A 718 6.17 9.07 -12.96
CA GLY A 718 7.04 8.07 -13.58
C GLY A 718 7.38 6.91 -12.66
N ALA A 719 8.40 6.14 -13.03
CA ALA A 719 8.86 5.00 -12.25
C ALA A 719 10.35 4.72 -12.46
N ILE A 720 11.06 4.52 -11.35
CA ILE A 720 12.45 4.07 -11.35
C ILE A 720 12.55 2.68 -10.71
N TYR A 721 13.60 1.95 -11.06
CA TYR A 721 13.79 0.58 -10.59
C TYR A 721 15.15 0.39 -9.93
N PHE A 722 15.19 -0.35 -8.83
CA PHE A 722 16.39 -0.61 -8.05
C PHE A 722 16.70 -2.10 -8.04
N ASP A 723 17.97 -2.43 -8.28
CA ASP A 723 18.47 -3.80 -8.19
C ASP A 723 19.86 -3.83 -7.52
N ASP A 724 20.19 -4.96 -6.90
CA ASP A 724 21.49 -5.24 -6.25
C ASP A 724 22.05 -4.11 -5.35
N LEU A 725 21.31 -3.72 -4.31
CA LEU A 725 21.85 -2.83 -3.27
C LEU A 725 23.00 -3.56 -2.56
N ARG A 726 24.18 -2.96 -2.56
CA ARG A 726 25.43 -3.63 -2.15
C ARG A 726 26.47 -2.68 -1.57
N LEU A 727 27.39 -3.26 -0.81
CA LEU A 727 28.61 -2.61 -0.34
C LEU A 727 29.79 -3.22 -1.08
N VAL A 728 30.76 -2.38 -1.45
CA VAL A 728 31.97 -2.86 -2.13
C VAL A 728 33.26 -2.32 -1.52
N LYS A 729 34.34 -3.10 -1.66
CA LYS A 729 35.71 -2.67 -1.37
C LYS A 729 36.60 -2.87 -2.59
N PRO A 730 37.39 -1.87 -3.00
CA PRO A 730 38.27 -1.98 -4.16
C PRO A 730 39.39 -2.99 -3.90
N VAL A 731 39.68 -3.81 -4.92
CA VAL A 731 40.81 -4.73 -4.98
C VAL A 731 41.54 -4.45 -6.28
N VAL A 732 42.82 -4.06 -6.20
CA VAL A 732 43.64 -3.83 -7.40
C VAL A 732 43.89 -5.19 -8.05
N VAL A 733 43.43 -5.36 -9.29
CA VAL A 733 43.76 -6.53 -10.10
C VAL A 733 45.02 -6.20 -10.91
N GLY A 734 46.13 -6.82 -10.56
CA GLY A 734 47.37 -6.72 -11.34
C GLY A 734 47.25 -7.50 -12.65
N ILE A 735 47.82 -6.96 -13.72
CA ILE A 735 48.11 -7.75 -14.94
C ILE A 735 49.23 -8.71 -14.56
N ASP A 736 48.92 -10.00 -14.40
CA ASP A 736 49.91 -11.06 -14.48
C ASP A 736 49.30 -12.25 -15.23
N ASP A 737 50.05 -12.73 -16.22
CA ASP A 737 49.64 -13.69 -17.24
C ASP A 737 49.10 -15.01 -16.65
N GLY A 738 47.95 -15.46 -17.16
CA GLY A 738 47.53 -16.85 -17.12
C GLY A 738 46.62 -17.22 -15.94
N GLY A 739 45.33 -17.41 -16.25
CA GLY A 739 44.27 -17.66 -15.27
C GLY A 739 44.51 -18.80 -14.29
N VAL A 740 43.94 -18.67 -13.10
CA VAL A 740 43.71 -19.80 -12.21
C VAL A 740 42.38 -19.58 -11.50
N ALA A 741 41.48 -20.53 -11.70
CA ALA A 741 40.37 -20.80 -10.79
C ALA A 741 40.87 -20.85 -9.34
N GLN A 742 40.02 -20.46 -8.39
CA GLN A 742 40.29 -20.58 -6.95
C GLN A 742 40.72 -22.01 -6.59
N ASN A 743 42.03 -22.26 -6.55
CA ASN A 743 42.61 -23.52 -6.10
C ASN A 743 42.60 -23.51 -4.57
N ILE A 744 41.53 -24.03 -3.98
CA ILE A 744 41.53 -24.41 -2.57
C ILE A 744 42.64 -25.47 -2.42
N PRO A 745 43.68 -25.23 -1.59
CA PRO A 745 44.76 -26.18 -1.43
C PRO A 745 44.23 -27.54 -0.96
N THR A 746 44.72 -28.63 -1.55
CA THR A 746 44.33 -29.99 -1.13
C THR A 746 45.21 -30.54 -0.01
N GLU A 747 46.36 -29.92 0.26
CA GLU A 747 47.29 -30.29 1.34
C GLU A 747 47.79 -29.07 2.13
N HIS A 748 48.17 -29.29 3.40
CA HIS A 748 48.89 -28.27 4.18
C HIS A 748 50.32 -28.16 3.68
N GLU A 749 50.81 -26.94 3.47
CA GLU A 749 52.18 -26.73 3.00
C GLU A 749 52.78 -25.45 3.60
N LEU A 750 54.03 -25.52 4.05
CA LEU A 750 54.84 -24.34 4.36
C LEU A 750 55.84 -24.11 3.23
N LEU A 751 55.83 -22.91 2.63
CA LEU A 751 56.73 -22.54 1.54
C LEU A 751 58.01 -21.87 2.05
N GLN A 752 59.03 -21.82 1.18
CA GLN A 752 60.28 -21.11 1.48
C GLN A 752 59.99 -19.61 1.56
N ASN A 753 60.49 -18.96 2.61
CA ASN A 753 60.35 -17.52 2.80
C ASN A 753 61.06 -16.75 1.66
N TYR A 754 60.50 -15.61 1.24
CA TYR A 754 61.08 -14.76 0.21
C TYR A 754 61.06 -13.29 0.63
N PRO A 755 62.17 -12.55 0.48
CA PRO A 755 63.50 -13.03 0.05
C PRO A 755 64.15 -13.94 1.11
N ASN A 756 65.13 -14.77 0.71
CA ASN A 756 66.01 -15.52 1.62
C ASN A 756 67.41 -15.66 0.98
N PRO A 757 68.46 -14.98 1.49
CA PRO A 757 68.48 -14.16 2.70
C PRO A 757 67.63 -12.88 2.60
N PHE A 758 67.20 -12.31 3.74
CA PHE A 758 66.38 -11.10 3.80
C PHE A 758 66.96 -10.03 4.73
N ASN A 759 66.56 -8.77 4.54
CA ASN A 759 66.95 -7.63 5.37
C ASN A 759 65.91 -6.49 5.31
N PRO A 760 65.25 -6.08 6.41
CA PRO A 760 64.96 -6.86 7.61
C PRO A 760 63.65 -7.66 7.49
N THR A 761 62.91 -7.55 6.38
CA THR A 761 61.58 -8.16 6.21
C THR A 761 61.57 -9.33 5.22
N THR A 762 60.82 -10.38 5.54
CA THR A 762 60.56 -11.51 4.65
C THR A 762 59.12 -11.97 4.74
N GLU A 763 58.64 -12.53 3.65
CA GLU A 763 57.32 -13.09 3.51
C GLU A 763 57.36 -14.61 3.65
N ILE A 764 56.48 -15.17 4.49
CA ILE A 764 56.33 -16.61 4.70
C ILE A 764 54.94 -17.02 4.20
N ARG A 765 54.89 -17.75 3.08
CA ARG A 765 53.65 -18.29 2.53
C ARG A 765 53.37 -19.71 3.03
N TYR A 766 52.11 -20.04 3.25
CA TYR A 766 51.67 -21.38 3.62
C TYR A 766 50.23 -21.66 3.19
N ALA A 767 49.91 -22.92 2.95
CA ALA A 767 48.62 -23.41 2.51
C ALA A 767 47.89 -24.17 3.63
N VAL A 768 46.58 -23.99 3.73
CA VAL A 768 45.69 -24.71 4.66
C VAL A 768 44.63 -25.44 3.85
N ALA A 769 44.59 -26.76 3.89
CA ALA A 769 43.67 -27.55 3.06
C ALA A 769 42.36 -27.94 3.76
N ASN A 770 42.44 -28.29 5.06
CA ASN A 770 41.30 -28.60 5.91
C ASN A 770 41.65 -28.28 7.37
N SER A 771 40.89 -27.42 8.06
CA SER A 771 41.28 -27.03 9.42
C SER A 771 40.09 -26.89 10.37
N ASN A 772 40.05 -27.78 11.37
CA ASN A 772 39.30 -27.64 12.61
C ASN A 772 40.22 -27.33 13.81
N SER A 773 41.49 -27.02 13.54
CA SER A 773 42.56 -26.85 14.54
C SER A 773 43.27 -25.51 14.35
N PRO A 774 43.71 -24.83 15.42
CA PRO A 774 44.38 -23.55 15.29
C PRO A 774 45.68 -23.67 14.49
N VAL A 775 45.87 -22.75 13.54
CA VAL A 775 47.09 -22.61 12.76
C VAL A 775 48.08 -21.79 13.59
N LYS A 776 49.26 -22.38 13.86
CA LYS A 776 50.34 -21.71 14.58
C LYS A 776 51.60 -21.62 13.72
N LEU A 777 52.09 -20.40 13.49
CA LEU A 777 53.35 -20.13 12.80
C LEU A 777 54.32 -19.41 13.74
N THR A 778 55.42 -20.07 14.08
CA THR A 778 56.36 -19.59 15.10
C THR A 778 57.79 -19.63 14.61
N ILE A 779 58.55 -18.59 14.96
CA ILE A 779 59.97 -18.44 14.63
C ILE A 779 60.82 -18.84 15.84
N TYR A 780 61.88 -19.58 15.59
CA TYR A 780 62.84 -20.06 16.56
C TYR A 780 64.26 -19.67 16.18
N ASP A 781 65.13 -19.52 17.17
CA ASP A 781 66.57 -19.43 16.95
C ASP A 781 67.20 -20.84 16.77
N MET A 782 68.49 -20.89 16.47
CA MET A 782 69.21 -22.16 16.27
C MET A 782 69.33 -23.03 17.53
N LEU A 783 69.00 -22.50 18.71
CA LEU A 783 68.92 -23.27 19.96
C LEU A 783 67.50 -23.79 20.23
N GLY A 784 66.55 -23.53 19.32
CA GLY A 784 65.15 -23.93 19.44
C GLY A 784 64.33 -23.03 20.38
N ARG A 785 64.86 -21.85 20.77
CA ARG A 785 64.12 -20.91 21.61
C ARG A 785 63.16 -20.11 20.75
N GLU A 786 61.91 -19.97 21.20
CA GLU A 786 60.90 -19.18 20.51
C GLU A 786 61.31 -17.70 20.48
N VAL A 787 61.36 -17.14 19.28
CA VAL A 787 61.72 -15.74 19.00
C VAL A 787 60.46 -14.90 18.87
N ARG A 788 59.47 -15.37 18.09
CA ARG A 788 58.20 -14.68 17.85
C ARG A 788 57.17 -15.66 17.27
N THR A 789 55.92 -15.59 17.74
CA THR A 789 54.79 -16.24 17.07
C THR A 789 54.11 -15.23 16.15
N LEU A 790 54.00 -15.56 14.85
CA LEU A 790 53.41 -14.70 13.82
C LEU A 790 51.92 -14.95 13.64
N VAL A 791 51.48 -16.20 13.79
CA VAL A 791 50.08 -16.62 13.63
C VAL A 791 49.74 -17.60 14.74
N ASN A 792 48.57 -17.45 15.35
CA ASN A 792 48.01 -18.40 16.32
C ASN A 792 46.47 -18.25 16.37
N THR A 793 45.79 -18.69 15.31
CA THR A 793 44.33 -18.56 15.17
C THR A 793 43.74 -19.67 14.31
N ASN A 794 42.42 -19.87 14.38
CA ASN A 794 41.71 -20.73 13.42
C ASN A 794 41.65 -20.02 12.05
N GLN A 795 41.96 -20.74 10.98
CA GLN A 795 41.93 -20.25 9.60
C GLN A 795 41.17 -21.26 8.73
N THR A 796 40.30 -20.78 7.84
CA THR A 796 39.58 -21.62 6.88
C THR A 796 40.55 -22.18 5.83
N PRO A 797 40.16 -23.21 5.05
CA PRO A 797 40.99 -23.65 3.92
C PRO A 797 41.32 -22.51 2.95
N GLY A 798 42.58 -22.36 2.57
CA GLY A 798 43.07 -21.26 1.74
C GLY A 798 44.60 -21.11 1.77
N ASN A 799 45.12 -20.24 0.91
CA ASN A 799 46.53 -19.84 0.91
C ASN A 799 46.73 -18.58 1.75
N TYR A 800 47.75 -18.59 2.60
CA TYR A 800 48.01 -17.54 3.60
C TYR A 800 49.45 -17.05 3.53
N THR A 801 49.64 -15.84 4.04
CA THR A 801 50.94 -15.16 4.06
C THR A 801 51.14 -14.50 5.41
N ALA A 802 52.33 -14.67 6.00
CA ALA A 802 52.75 -14.01 7.22
C ALA A 802 54.08 -13.28 7.03
N MET A 803 54.18 -12.06 7.57
CA MET A 803 55.39 -11.25 7.48
C MET A 803 56.22 -11.35 8.75
N TRP A 804 57.55 -11.44 8.60
CA TRP A 804 58.48 -11.22 9.70
C TRP A 804 59.46 -10.11 9.39
N ASP A 805 59.70 -9.25 10.38
CA ASP A 805 60.49 -8.03 10.33
C ASP A 805 61.84 -8.13 11.06
N GLY A 806 62.26 -9.35 11.41
CA GLY A 806 63.50 -9.57 12.17
C GLY A 806 63.43 -9.08 13.61
N ARG A 807 62.24 -8.95 14.21
CA ARG A 807 62.06 -8.62 15.64
C ARG A 807 61.55 -9.79 16.46
N SER A 808 61.92 -9.81 17.74
CA SER A 808 61.39 -10.73 18.75
C SER A 808 59.95 -10.37 19.16
N GLN A 809 59.30 -11.23 19.94
CA GLN A 809 57.96 -11.01 20.50
C GLN A 809 57.83 -9.67 21.25
N ASN A 810 58.91 -9.19 21.87
CA ASN A 810 58.94 -7.92 22.61
C ASN A 810 59.29 -6.70 21.71
N GLY A 811 59.28 -6.87 20.39
CA GLY A 811 59.55 -5.80 19.42
C GLY A 811 61.03 -5.42 19.25
N ASN A 812 61.95 -6.07 19.97
CA ASN A 812 63.39 -5.82 19.85
C ASN A 812 63.98 -6.53 18.61
N PRO A 813 64.82 -5.86 17.79
CA PRO A 813 65.52 -6.48 16.67
C PRO A 813 66.39 -7.66 17.11
N VAL A 814 66.37 -8.76 16.35
CA VAL A 814 67.23 -9.91 16.62
C VAL A 814 68.58 -9.78 15.89
N ALA A 815 69.54 -10.65 16.19
CA ALA A 815 70.86 -10.64 15.55
C ALA A 815 70.79 -11.16 14.11
N SER A 816 71.74 -10.76 13.24
CA SER A 816 71.89 -11.42 11.93
C SER A 816 72.27 -12.88 12.14
N GLY A 817 71.69 -13.78 11.35
CA GLY A 817 71.91 -15.21 11.51
C GLY A 817 70.78 -16.07 10.96
N THR A 818 70.94 -17.38 11.10
CA THR A 818 69.95 -18.36 10.68
C THR A 818 68.85 -18.48 11.73
N TYR A 819 67.60 -18.51 11.27
CA TYR A 819 66.42 -18.76 12.08
C TYR A 819 65.61 -19.90 11.46
N LEU A 820 64.80 -20.56 12.28
CA LEU A 820 63.84 -21.56 11.86
C LEU A 820 62.44 -21.00 12.00
N TYR A 821 61.53 -21.39 11.12
CA TYR A 821 60.10 -21.10 11.27
C TYR A 821 59.31 -22.38 11.06
N THR A 822 58.35 -22.61 11.95
CA THR A 822 57.57 -23.84 12.01
C THR A 822 56.09 -23.52 11.94
N LEU A 823 55.41 -24.17 10.99
CA LEU A 823 53.96 -24.19 10.87
C LEU A 823 53.42 -25.45 11.56
N SER A 824 52.40 -25.28 12.39
CA SER A 824 51.71 -26.36 13.09
C SER A 824 50.19 -26.22 12.92
N ILE A 825 49.55 -27.29 12.43
CA ILE A 825 48.10 -27.36 12.19
C ILE A 825 47.63 -28.76 12.61
N GLY A 826 47.03 -28.90 13.79
CA GLY A 826 46.69 -30.23 14.34
C GLY A 826 47.94 -31.14 14.43
N ASP A 827 47.92 -32.27 13.74
CA ASP A 827 49.04 -33.22 13.65
C ASP A 827 50.09 -32.86 12.59
N PHE A 828 49.80 -31.90 11.70
CA PHE A 828 50.75 -31.44 10.68
C PHE A 828 51.77 -30.47 11.27
N GLN A 829 53.05 -30.75 11.07
CA GLN A 829 54.14 -29.85 11.45
C GLN A 829 55.23 -29.81 10.37
N GLN A 830 55.55 -28.61 9.87
CA GLN A 830 56.61 -28.41 8.88
C GLN A 830 57.51 -27.25 9.31
N THR A 831 58.83 -27.44 9.22
CA THR A 831 59.83 -26.42 9.59
C THR A 831 60.74 -26.09 8.42
N ARG A 832 61.03 -24.81 8.23
CA ARG A 832 61.99 -24.32 7.24
C ARG A 832 62.98 -23.35 7.87
N LYS A 833 64.09 -23.11 7.16
CA LYS A 833 65.17 -22.21 7.59
C LYS A 833 65.16 -20.91 6.79
N MET A 834 65.52 -19.81 7.43
CA MET A 834 65.70 -18.49 6.84
C MET A 834 66.97 -17.82 7.35
N LEU A 835 67.57 -16.95 6.54
CA LEU A 835 68.79 -16.22 6.86
C LEU A 835 68.51 -14.72 6.90
N LEU A 836 68.62 -14.13 8.09
CA LEU A 836 68.53 -12.67 8.28
C LEU A 836 69.91 -12.05 8.11
N LEU A 837 70.04 -11.13 7.15
CA LEU A 837 71.19 -10.24 6.99
C LEU A 837 70.84 -8.86 7.57
N LYS A 838 71.81 -8.19 8.18
CA LYS A 838 71.69 -6.76 8.52
C LYS A 838 72.52 -5.95 7.55
#